data_AF-A0A1W2EB85-F1
#
_entry.id   AF-A0A1W2EB85-F1
#
_cell.length_a   1.000
_cell.length_b   1.000
_cell.length_c   1.000
_cell.angle_alpha   90.00
_cell.angle_beta   90.00
_cell.angle_gamma   90.00
#
_symmetry.space_group_name_H-M   'P 1'
#
loop_
_entity.id
_entity.type
_entity.pdbx_description
1 polymer ?
#
loop_
_entity_poly.entity_id
_entity_poly.type
_entity_poly.pdbx_seq_one_letter_code
_entity_poly.pdbx_strand_id
1 'polypeptide(L)'
;MTPHDFIKKWSGTKLKERAAAHEHFLDLCRLLEEQSPAEADPSGLDYGFEKGATKTTGGKGFADVFKRGCFGWEYKGTHANLDTAFAQLQRYAVALDNPPLLIVSDIGTTIRIHTNWTNSVSKIYEIPIADIADADKRGWLKSAFTDPEALRPKKTRQELTEEIAGEFAALAKSLRERGHLPEEVAHFINRLVFCMFAEDVNLLPSKLFTRMIERALDEPAEFESFARDLFLAMKDGGRVGFDKIAWFNGGLFNDDLVFPLTKDELKIVHRAAIQYWCDIDPSILGTLFERGLDPDKRSQLGAHYTDRDKIMMIIGPTIVEPLAAEWSEAKGRIEGLMAKAEAAKGGARTKAKNQAQTVLDEYLKRLADYRVLDPACGSGNFLYVALRELKNLEHRAQVESEALGLPRGFPQIGPEVVRGIEINPYAAELARVSVWIGEIQWMLKNGFNASSNPVLKPLETIECRDALLSEDGDGNIVEAQWPKADAIIGNPPFLGDKVIVGELGEKYTGCVRSIYSGKIPGGADLVVYWIWKGFHSIQKYSTERVGFVATNSVRNGASRKVLDQVVDEIRLIAAWSDEPWTVEGASVRVSLIVFGKADHKNIATLNGKPVKKINSDLTSSKFDLTKREKLEQNKRISYVGVIYNGPFFVAPELARDWLLQPRNVDGSQNSEVLRPSMNGDDFNGNRPDRWVIDFGPKRDEQSAALFQEPFSYSERNIKSYRQRLDDNSNFRRPHG
;
A
#
# COMPACT_ATOMS: atom_id res chain seq x y z
N MET A 1 -1.92 -31.56 -39.11
CA MET A 1 -2.12 -30.57 -40.21
C MET A 1 -0.83 -29.77 -40.34
N THR A 2 -0.30 -29.49 -41.54
CA THR A 2 0.96 -28.74 -41.61
C THR A 2 0.75 -27.22 -41.46
N PRO A 3 1.75 -26.44 -41.03
CA PRO A 3 1.64 -24.99 -40.95
C PRO A 3 1.27 -24.34 -42.29
N HIS A 4 1.83 -24.83 -43.39
CA HIS A 4 1.54 -24.31 -44.73
C HIS A 4 0.09 -24.58 -45.15
N ASP A 5 -0.46 -25.75 -44.81
CA ASP A 5 -1.87 -26.06 -45.05
C ASP A 5 -2.79 -25.13 -44.24
N PHE A 6 -2.41 -24.82 -43.00
CA PHE A 6 -3.13 -23.89 -42.13
C PHE A 6 -3.15 -22.47 -42.69
N ILE A 7 -1.98 -21.95 -43.07
CA ILE A 7 -1.88 -20.63 -43.69
C ILE A 7 -2.76 -20.58 -44.93
N LYS A 8 -2.61 -21.54 -45.84
CA LYS A 8 -3.36 -21.58 -47.10
C LYS A 8 -4.88 -21.61 -46.88
N LYS A 9 -5.36 -22.30 -45.85
CA LYS A 9 -6.78 -22.40 -45.53
C LYS A 9 -7.34 -21.09 -44.97
N TRP A 10 -6.58 -20.37 -44.14
CA TRP A 10 -7.10 -19.29 -43.32
C TRP A 10 -6.67 -17.87 -43.76
N SER A 11 -5.52 -17.68 -44.40
CA SER A 11 -4.94 -16.37 -44.76
C SER A 11 -5.71 -15.54 -45.81
N GLY A 12 -6.88 -16.04 -46.24
CA GLY A 12 -7.78 -15.34 -47.17
C GLY A 12 -9.24 -15.76 -47.03
N THR A 13 -9.64 -16.29 -45.87
CA THR A 13 -11.02 -16.77 -45.69
C THR A 13 -12.04 -15.63 -45.76
N LYS A 14 -13.16 -15.89 -46.44
CA LYS A 14 -14.34 -15.00 -46.51
C LYS A 14 -15.51 -15.52 -45.67
N LEU A 15 -15.28 -16.57 -44.88
CA LEU A 15 -16.30 -17.16 -44.03
C LEU A 15 -16.70 -16.18 -42.93
N LYS A 16 -17.98 -16.21 -42.54
CA LYS A 16 -18.47 -15.43 -41.40
C LYS A 16 -17.94 -16.04 -40.10
N GLU A 17 -17.66 -15.18 -39.11
CA GLU A 17 -17.11 -15.54 -37.79
C GLU A 17 -17.74 -16.81 -37.19
N ARG A 18 -19.06 -16.82 -37.00
CA ARG A 18 -19.80 -17.98 -36.44
C ARG A 18 -19.66 -19.29 -37.21
N ALA A 19 -19.39 -19.23 -38.51
CA ALA A 19 -19.25 -20.41 -39.34
C ALA A 19 -17.82 -20.98 -39.33
N ALA A 20 -16.83 -20.18 -38.93
CA ALA A 20 -15.41 -20.50 -39.05
C ALA A 20 -14.67 -20.65 -37.71
N ALA A 21 -15.12 -20.03 -36.62
CA ALA A 21 -14.41 -20.02 -35.34
C ALA A 21 -14.12 -21.44 -34.79
N HIS A 22 -15.12 -22.32 -34.75
CA HIS A 22 -14.94 -23.71 -34.29
C HIS A 22 -13.97 -24.49 -35.17
N GLU A 23 -14.13 -24.42 -36.49
CA GLU A 23 -13.28 -25.15 -37.43
C GLU A 23 -11.83 -24.63 -37.39
N HIS A 24 -11.64 -23.31 -37.31
CA HIS A 24 -10.34 -22.68 -37.15
C HIS A 24 -9.64 -23.16 -35.87
N PHE A 25 -10.36 -23.18 -34.76
CA PHE A 25 -9.79 -23.66 -33.49
C PHE A 25 -9.46 -25.15 -33.52
N LEU A 26 -10.30 -25.99 -34.13
CA LEU A 26 -10.00 -27.41 -34.31
C LEU A 26 -8.78 -27.64 -35.23
N ASP A 27 -8.62 -26.81 -36.26
CA ASP A 27 -7.42 -26.82 -37.09
C ASP A 27 -6.17 -26.41 -36.30
N LEU A 28 -6.29 -25.46 -35.37
CA LEU A 28 -5.20 -25.10 -34.46
C LEU A 28 -4.82 -26.27 -33.56
N CYS A 29 -5.79 -26.98 -32.97
CA CYS A 29 -5.51 -28.21 -32.21
C CYS A 29 -4.75 -29.23 -33.06
N ARG A 30 -5.17 -29.44 -34.31
CA ARG A 30 -4.51 -30.37 -35.25
C ARG A 30 -3.14 -29.90 -35.76
N LEU A 31 -2.91 -28.60 -35.79
CA LEU A 31 -1.62 -28.00 -36.14
C LEU A 31 -0.63 -28.16 -34.99
N LEU A 32 -1.11 -27.98 -33.76
CA LEU A 32 -0.30 -28.02 -32.54
C LEU A 32 -0.17 -29.42 -31.96
N GLU A 33 -0.87 -30.42 -32.50
CA GLU A 33 -0.96 -31.78 -31.93
C GLU A 33 -1.52 -31.76 -30.49
N GLU A 34 -2.56 -30.96 -30.27
CA GLU A 34 -3.32 -30.85 -29.03
C GLU A 34 -4.68 -31.53 -29.16
N GLN A 35 -5.19 -32.04 -28.04
CA GLN A 35 -6.56 -32.57 -27.98
C GLN A 35 -7.58 -31.44 -28.20
N SER A 36 -8.63 -31.73 -28.95
CA SER A 36 -9.77 -30.82 -29.09
C SER A 36 -10.57 -30.75 -27.79
N PRO A 37 -11.40 -29.70 -27.58
CA PRO A 37 -12.18 -29.56 -26.35
C PRO A 37 -13.03 -30.79 -26.03
N ALA A 38 -13.72 -31.36 -27.03
CA ALA A 38 -14.60 -32.52 -26.85
C ALA A 38 -13.85 -33.82 -26.56
N GLU A 39 -12.58 -33.95 -26.98
CA GLU A 39 -11.74 -35.12 -26.71
C GLU A 39 -11.14 -35.06 -25.30
N ALA A 40 -10.72 -33.87 -24.87
CA ALA A 40 -10.08 -33.66 -23.57
C ALA A 40 -11.08 -33.57 -22.41
N ASP A 41 -12.22 -32.91 -22.61
CA ASP A 41 -13.27 -32.78 -21.61
C ASP A 41 -14.67 -32.86 -22.26
N PRO A 42 -15.26 -34.07 -22.32
CA PRO A 42 -16.61 -34.26 -22.84
C PRO A 42 -17.70 -33.52 -22.07
N SER A 43 -17.42 -33.09 -20.83
CA SER A 43 -18.38 -32.34 -20.01
C SER A 43 -18.39 -30.84 -20.32
N GLY A 44 -17.34 -30.32 -20.94
CA GLY A 44 -17.16 -28.89 -21.25
C GLY A 44 -17.00 -27.99 -20.02
N LEU A 45 -16.76 -28.56 -18.82
CA LEU A 45 -16.61 -27.82 -17.58
C LEU A 45 -15.26 -27.12 -17.50
N ASP A 46 -14.20 -27.76 -17.96
CA ASP A 46 -12.82 -27.32 -17.81
C ASP A 46 -12.21 -26.93 -19.16
N TYR A 47 -12.68 -27.52 -20.26
CA TYR A 47 -12.27 -27.16 -21.61
C TYR A 47 -13.44 -27.29 -22.58
N GLY A 48 -13.88 -26.18 -23.19
CA GLY A 48 -15.11 -26.19 -23.99
C GLY A 48 -15.28 -24.99 -24.91
N PHE A 49 -16.20 -25.14 -25.86
CA PHE A 49 -16.70 -24.07 -26.73
C PHE A 49 -17.90 -23.36 -26.10
N GLU A 50 -18.08 -22.07 -26.41
CA GLU A 50 -19.23 -21.25 -26.00
C GLU A 50 -19.50 -21.32 -24.48
N LYS A 51 -18.43 -21.32 -23.66
CA LYS A 51 -18.59 -21.34 -22.20
C LYS A 51 -19.05 -19.97 -21.72
N GLY A 52 -20.35 -19.86 -21.47
CA GLY A 52 -20.96 -18.67 -20.90
C GLY A 52 -20.95 -18.70 -19.37
N ALA A 53 -21.01 -17.53 -18.75
CA ALA A 53 -21.74 -17.40 -17.50
C ALA A 53 -23.16 -17.93 -17.78
N THR A 54 -23.60 -18.91 -17.00
CA THR A 54 -24.78 -19.75 -17.27
C THR A 54 -26.00 -18.98 -17.80
N LYS A 55 -26.61 -19.51 -18.87
CA LYS A 55 -27.80 -19.03 -19.62
C LYS A 55 -28.84 -18.26 -18.78
N THR A 56 -28.66 -16.96 -18.58
CA THR A 56 -29.73 -16.15 -17.95
C THR A 56 -29.71 -14.64 -18.21
N THR A 57 -28.76 -14.12 -18.97
CA THR A 57 -28.75 -12.71 -19.35
C THR A 57 -29.29 -12.56 -20.77
N GLY A 58 -30.28 -11.69 -20.95
CA GLY A 58 -30.81 -11.31 -22.27
C GLY A 58 -29.81 -10.58 -23.17
N GLY A 59 -28.50 -10.66 -22.89
CA GLY A 59 -27.40 -10.20 -23.74
C GLY A 59 -26.47 -11.37 -24.05
N LYS A 60 -26.10 -11.55 -25.32
CA LYS A 60 -25.22 -12.62 -25.79
C LYS A 60 -23.75 -12.24 -25.56
N GLY A 61 -23.09 -12.85 -24.59
CA GLY A 61 -21.63 -12.77 -24.44
C GLY A 61 -21.09 -14.07 -23.87
N PHE A 62 -20.27 -14.77 -24.64
CA PHE A 62 -19.67 -16.05 -24.34
C PHE A 62 -18.19 -15.93 -24.75
N ALA A 63 -17.26 -16.52 -24.00
CA ALA A 63 -15.95 -16.78 -24.60
C ALA A 63 -16.15 -17.91 -25.62
N ASP A 64 -15.67 -17.71 -26.84
CA ASP A 64 -15.81 -18.70 -27.91
C ASP A 64 -15.13 -20.02 -27.55
N VAL A 65 -13.98 -19.95 -26.89
CA VAL A 65 -13.29 -21.12 -26.33
C VAL A 65 -12.70 -20.80 -24.96
N PHE A 66 -12.71 -21.76 -24.06
CA PHE A 66 -12.10 -21.62 -22.75
C PHE A 66 -11.41 -22.91 -22.32
N LYS A 67 -10.24 -22.81 -21.70
CA LYS A 67 -9.54 -23.89 -21.01
C LYS A 67 -9.08 -23.42 -19.64
N ARG A 68 -9.59 -24.02 -18.56
CA ARG A 68 -9.33 -23.63 -17.17
C ARG A 68 -7.84 -23.69 -16.87
N GLY A 69 -7.35 -22.64 -16.21
CA GLY A 69 -5.93 -22.49 -15.88
C GLY A 69 -5.01 -22.20 -17.08
N CYS A 70 -5.55 -22.11 -18.31
CA CYS A 70 -4.75 -21.83 -19.52
C CYS A 70 -5.19 -20.52 -20.17
N PHE A 71 -6.39 -20.46 -20.76
CA PHE A 71 -6.86 -19.30 -21.50
C PHE A 71 -8.38 -19.14 -21.55
N GLY A 72 -8.81 -17.88 -21.71
CA GLY A 72 -10.05 -17.56 -22.41
C GLY A 72 -9.74 -17.12 -23.84
N TRP A 73 -10.59 -17.45 -24.81
CA TRP A 73 -10.39 -17.13 -26.22
C TRP A 73 -11.64 -16.50 -26.83
N GLU A 74 -11.46 -15.35 -27.50
CA GLU A 74 -12.51 -14.63 -28.24
C GLU A 74 -12.12 -14.47 -29.71
N TYR A 75 -13.03 -14.80 -30.62
CA TYR A 75 -12.89 -14.59 -32.06
C TYR A 75 -13.58 -13.31 -32.53
N LYS A 76 -13.05 -12.78 -33.64
CA LYS A 76 -13.74 -11.82 -34.49
C LYS A 76 -13.58 -12.19 -35.96
N GLY A 77 -14.46 -11.65 -36.80
CA GLY A 77 -14.32 -11.74 -38.26
C GLY A 77 -12.98 -11.16 -38.76
N THR A 78 -12.53 -11.59 -39.95
CA THR A 78 -11.24 -11.18 -40.55
C THR A 78 -11.12 -9.66 -40.68
N HIS A 79 -9.99 -9.08 -40.26
CA HIS A 79 -9.71 -7.64 -40.18
C HIS A 79 -10.54 -6.84 -39.16
N ALA A 80 -11.20 -7.52 -38.22
CA ALA A 80 -11.91 -6.84 -37.13
C ALA A 80 -10.94 -6.24 -36.10
N ASN A 81 -11.44 -5.25 -35.36
CA ASN A 81 -10.69 -4.65 -34.25
C ASN A 81 -10.63 -5.64 -33.06
N LEU A 82 -9.43 -6.18 -32.81
CA LEU A 82 -9.16 -7.13 -31.73
C LEU A 82 -9.19 -6.49 -30.34
N ASP A 83 -9.03 -5.17 -30.22
CA ASP A 83 -9.11 -4.48 -28.92
C ASP A 83 -10.55 -4.53 -28.38
N THR A 84 -11.54 -4.51 -29.27
CA THR A 84 -12.96 -4.72 -28.89
C THR A 84 -13.20 -6.14 -28.37
N ALA A 85 -12.58 -7.14 -29.00
CA ALA A 85 -12.65 -8.53 -28.56
C ALA A 85 -11.99 -8.70 -27.19
N PHE A 86 -10.85 -8.05 -26.99
CA PHE A 86 -10.11 -8.10 -25.74
C PHE A 86 -10.91 -7.48 -24.60
N ALA A 87 -11.51 -6.30 -24.83
CA ALA A 87 -12.38 -5.65 -23.85
C ALA A 87 -13.61 -6.50 -23.49
N GLN A 88 -14.16 -7.26 -24.45
CA GLN A 88 -15.23 -8.23 -24.18
C GLN A 88 -14.73 -9.37 -23.28
N LEU A 89 -13.61 -9.99 -23.65
CA LEU A 89 -13.04 -11.11 -22.93
C LEU A 89 -12.63 -10.74 -21.49
N GLN A 90 -12.09 -9.54 -21.28
CA GLN A 90 -11.75 -9.01 -19.94
C GLN A 90 -12.95 -8.95 -18.99
N ARG A 91 -14.15 -8.59 -19.47
CA ARG A 91 -15.37 -8.51 -18.65
C ARG A 91 -15.83 -9.85 -18.08
N TYR A 92 -15.45 -10.94 -18.74
CA TYR A 92 -15.80 -12.31 -18.37
C TYR A 92 -14.63 -13.09 -17.74
N ALA A 93 -13.42 -12.53 -17.70
CA ALA A 93 -12.22 -13.21 -17.17
C ALA A 93 -12.45 -13.78 -15.77
N VAL A 94 -13.13 -13.04 -14.88
CA VAL A 94 -13.47 -13.49 -13.52
C VAL A 94 -14.42 -14.69 -13.54
N ALA A 95 -15.42 -14.70 -14.44
CA ALA A 95 -16.33 -15.84 -14.60
C ALA A 95 -15.62 -17.10 -15.15
N LEU A 96 -14.49 -16.90 -15.83
CA LEU A 96 -13.61 -17.94 -16.36
C LEU A 96 -12.50 -18.34 -15.36
N ASP A 97 -12.62 -17.98 -14.09
CA ASP A 97 -11.61 -18.26 -13.04
C ASP A 97 -10.26 -17.56 -13.29
N ASN A 98 -10.33 -16.34 -13.85
CA ASN A 98 -9.18 -15.48 -14.19
C ASN A 98 -8.04 -16.24 -14.88
N PRO A 99 -8.26 -16.73 -16.11
CA PRO A 99 -7.23 -17.49 -16.82
C PRO A 99 -5.97 -16.63 -17.02
N PRO A 100 -4.78 -17.26 -16.99
CA PRO A 100 -3.50 -16.55 -17.11
C PRO A 100 -3.30 -15.90 -18.48
N LEU A 101 -4.01 -16.37 -19.51
CA LEU A 101 -3.96 -15.82 -20.86
C LEU A 101 -5.36 -15.43 -21.35
N LEU A 102 -5.46 -14.27 -22.00
CA LEU A 102 -6.65 -13.81 -22.71
C LEU A 102 -6.28 -13.71 -24.19
N ILE A 103 -6.81 -14.62 -25.00
CA ILE A 103 -6.44 -14.75 -26.41
C ILE A 103 -7.54 -14.15 -27.26
N VAL A 104 -7.17 -13.27 -28.18
CA VAL A 104 -8.08 -12.72 -29.17
C VAL A 104 -7.56 -13.01 -30.55
N SER A 105 -8.45 -13.41 -31.45
CA SER A 105 -8.05 -13.78 -32.81
C SER A 105 -9.02 -13.20 -33.80
N ASP A 106 -8.51 -12.69 -34.90
CA ASP A 106 -9.30 -12.71 -36.12
C ASP A 106 -8.96 -14.01 -36.87
N ILE A 107 -9.90 -14.50 -37.67
CA ILE A 107 -9.79 -15.85 -38.23
C ILE A 107 -8.73 -15.95 -39.35
N GLY A 108 -8.24 -14.83 -39.88
CA GLY A 108 -7.44 -14.85 -41.11
C GLY A 108 -6.21 -13.97 -41.16
N THR A 109 -5.95 -13.13 -40.15
CA THR A 109 -4.79 -12.23 -40.13
C THR A 109 -3.92 -12.43 -38.90
N THR A 110 -4.47 -12.44 -37.69
CA THR A 110 -3.67 -12.35 -36.46
C THR A 110 -4.34 -13.02 -35.25
N ILE A 111 -3.54 -13.76 -34.49
CA ILE A 111 -3.84 -14.19 -33.11
C ILE A 111 -3.00 -13.32 -32.16
N ARG A 112 -3.61 -12.75 -31.12
CA ARG A 112 -2.92 -12.04 -30.05
C ARG A 112 -3.14 -12.75 -28.72
N ILE A 113 -2.05 -13.08 -28.05
CA ILE A 113 -2.07 -13.65 -26.70
C ILE A 113 -1.74 -12.54 -25.71
N HIS A 114 -2.71 -12.13 -24.90
CA HIS A 114 -2.50 -11.18 -23.80
C HIS A 114 -2.24 -11.93 -22.50
N THR A 115 -1.15 -11.61 -21.82
CA THR A 115 -0.84 -12.15 -20.50
C THR A 115 -1.68 -11.45 -19.42
N ASN A 116 -2.25 -12.21 -18.47
CA ASN A 116 -3.22 -11.71 -17.47
C ASN A 116 -2.84 -12.06 -16.02
N TRP A 117 -1.54 -12.13 -15.71
CA TRP A 117 -1.09 -12.22 -14.31
C TRP A 117 -1.20 -10.85 -13.63
N THR A 118 -1.57 -10.83 -12.36
CA THR A 118 -1.79 -9.58 -11.62
C THR A 118 -0.49 -8.85 -11.24
N ASN A 119 0.61 -9.60 -11.10
CA ASN A 119 1.86 -9.12 -10.51
C ASN A 119 3.03 -9.03 -11.51
N SER A 120 2.79 -9.27 -12.80
CA SER A 120 3.81 -9.12 -13.86
C SER A 120 3.44 -7.99 -14.82
N VAL A 121 4.46 -7.43 -15.48
CA VAL A 121 4.24 -6.51 -16.61
C VAL A 121 3.50 -7.27 -17.70
N SER A 122 2.45 -6.69 -18.27
CA SER A 122 1.70 -7.31 -19.35
C SER A 122 2.55 -7.42 -20.62
N LYS A 123 2.34 -8.48 -21.38
CA LYS A 123 2.98 -8.71 -22.66
C LYS A 123 1.93 -9.20 -23.64
N ILE A 124 2.06 -8.72 -24.87
CA ILE A 124 1.24 -9.16 -25.99
C ILE A 124 2.15 -9.95 -26.92
N TYR A 125 1.78 -11.20 -27.20
CA TYR A 125 2.41 -11.99 -28.24
C TYR A 125 1.51 -11.95 -29.47
N GLU A 126 1.94 -11.22 -30.50
CA GLU A 126 1.24 -11.17 -31.77
C GLU A 126 1.76 -12.25 -32.72
N ILE A 127 0.83 -13.03 -33.25
CA ILE A 127 1.09 -14.13 -34.18
C ILE A 127 0.27 -13.85 -35.44
N PRO A 128 0.85 -13.17 -36.45
CA PRO A 128 0.25 -13.12 -37.76
C PRO A 128 0.05 -14.53 -38.30
N ILE A 129 -1.11 -14.83 -38.86
CA ILE A 129 -1.42 -16.15 -39.44
C ILE A 129 -0.40 -16.51 -40.52
N ALA A 130 0.03 -15.54 -41.32
CA ALA A 130 1.09 -15.72 -42.31
C ALA A 130 2.42 -16.24 -41.71
N ASP A 131 2.67 -15.94 -40.44
CA ASP A 131 3.90 -16.28 -39.74
C ASP A 131 3.75 -17.51 -38.84
N ILE A 132 2.62 -18.24 -38.90
CA ILE A 132 2.47 -19.49 -38.15
C ILE A 132 3.44 -20.59 -38.64
N ALA A 133 4.15 -20.36 -39.74
CA ALA A 133 5.27 -21.18 -40.20
C ALA A 133 6.55 -20.98 -39.34
N ASP A 134 6.64 -19.90 -38.56
CA ASP A 134 7.72 -19.66 -37.61
C ASP A 134 7.60 -20.59 -36.39
N ALA A 135 8.71 -21.22 -36.02
CA ALA A 135 8.76 -22.17 -34.90
C ALA A 135 8.55 -21.48 -33.54
N ASP A 136 9.03 -20.25 -33.37
CA ASP A 136 8.92 -19.52 -32.10
C ASP A 136 7.47 -19.09 -31.85
N LYS A 137 6.80 -18.55 -32.88
CA LYS A 137 5.38 -18.15 -32.82
C LYS A 137 4.47 -19.34 -32.57
N ARG A 138 4.72 -20.48 -33.24
CA ARG A 138 4.02 -21.74 -32.92
C ARG A 138 4.32 -22.22 -31.52
N GLY A 139 5.56 -22.08 -31.06
CA GLY A 139 5.99 -22.40 -29.71
C GLY A 139 5.17 -21.63 -28.68
N TRP A 140 4.97 -20.32 -28.87
CA TRP A 140 4.11 -19.52 -27.99
C TRP A 140 2.67 -20.05 -27.96
N LEU A 141 2.10 -20.35 -29.13
CA LEU A 141 0.74 -20.85 -29.20
C LEU A 141 0.59 -22.23 -28.56
N LYS A 142 1.58 -23.12 -28.72
CA LYS A 142 1.62 -24.42 -28.04
C LYS A 142 1.70 -24.24 -26.52
N SER A 143 2.59 -23.38 -26.04
CA SER A 143 2.71 -23.05 -24.62
C SER A 143 1.40 -22.53 -24.04
N ALA A 144 0.65 -21.70 -24.78
CA ALA A 144 -0.66 -21.24 -24.31
C ALA A 144 -1.64 -22.38 -24.01
N PHE A 145 -1.56 -23.52 -24.72
CA PHE A 145 -2.42 -24.68 -24.50
C PHE A 145 -1.92 -25.60 -23.37
N THR A 146 -0.61 -25.74 -23.18
CA THR A 146 -0.05 -26.79 -22.31
C THR A 146 0.69 -26.25 -21.08
N ASP A 147 1.38 -25.12 -21.22
CA ASP A 147 2.23 -24.52 -20.18
C ASP A 147 2.18 -22.99 -20.29
N PRO A 148 1.09 -22.35 -19.82
CA PRO A 148 0.94 -20.91 -19.89
C PRO A 148 2.01 -20.16 -19.08
N GLU A 149 2.58 -20.77 -18.03
CA GLU A 149 3.65 -20.14 -17.22
C GLU A 149 4.92 -19.89 -18.05
N ALA A 150 5.18 -20.65 -19.11
CA ALA A 150 6.28 -20.37 -20.04
C ALA A 150 6.16 -18.99 -20.74
N LEU A 151 4.94 -18.47 -20.87
CA LEU A 151 4.67 -17.15 -21.45
C LEU A 151 4.66 -16.03 -20.41
N ARG A 152 4.75 -16.37 -19.12
CA ARG A 152 4.70 -15.40 -18.03
C ARG A 152 5.85 -14.42 -18.13
N PRO A 153 5.58 -13.11 -18.14
CA PRO A 153 6.62 -12.10 -18.14
C PRO A 153 7.46 -12.19 -16.87
N LYS A 154 8.79 -12.20 -17.03
CA LYS A 154 9.74 -12.32 -15.91
C LYS A 154 9.82 -11.06 -15.06
N LYS A 155 9.63 -9.89 -15.69
CA LYS A 155 9.68 -8.59 -15.02
C LYS A 155 8.39 -8.38 -14.23
N THR A 156 8.53 -8.12 -12.94
CA THR A 156 7.37 -7.80 -12.08
C THR A 156 6.95 -6.34 -12.27
N ARG A 157 5.70 -6.03 -11.93
CA ARG A 157 5.22 -4.64 -11.93
C ARG A 157 5.98 -3.77 -10.93
N GLN A 158 6.38 -4.37 -9.81
CA GLN A 158 7.19 -3.71 -8.79
C GLN A 158 8.57 -3.33 -9.33
N GLU A 159 9.29 -4.26 -9.97
CA GLU A 159 10.60 -3.97 -10.57
C GLU A 159 10.52 -2.86 -11.62
N LEU A 160 9.50 -2.88 -12.49
CA LEU A 160 9.26 -1.78 -13.44
C LEU A 160 9.01 -0.45 -12.73
N THR A 161 8.16 -0.47 -11.70
CA THR A 161 7.82 0.72 -10.91
C THR A 161 9.06 1.30 -10.21
N GLU A 162 9.92 0.47 -9.65
CA GLU A 162 11.17 0.89 -8.98
C GLU A 162 12.20 1.48 -9.95
N GLU A 163 12.31 0.92 -11.16
CA GLU A 163 13.18 1.41 -12.24
C GLU A 163 12.74 2.82 -12.68
N ILE A 164 11.45 3.00 -12.99
CA ILE A 164 10.91 4.29 -13.40
C ILE A 164 10.96 5.30 -12.26
N ALA A 165 10.73 4.87 -11.01
CA ALA A 165 10.95 5.73 -9.86
C ALA A 165 12.41 6.18 -9.72
N GLY A 166 13.37 5.34 -10.12
CA GLY A 166 14.80 5.69 -10.16
C GLY A 166 15.11 6.77 -11.19
N GLU A 167 14.51 6.69 -12.38
CA GLU A 167 14.64 7.68 -13.45
C GLU A 167 14.15 9.06 -13.01
N PHE A 168 12.94 9.14 -12.44
CA PHE A 168 12.41 10.40 -11.91
C PHE A 168 13.15 10.91 -10.67
N ALA A 169 13.74 10.03 -9.85
CA ALA A 169 14.61 10.47 -8.76
C ALA A 169 15.87 11.18 -9.30
N ALA A 170 16.43 10.71 -10.41
CA ALA A 170 17.52 11.37 -11.10
C ALA A 170 17.08 12.75 -11.67
N LEU A 171 15.89 12.82 -12.27
CA LEU A 171 15.30 14.09 -12.72
C LEU A 171 15.10 15.08 -11.56
N ALA A 172 14.51 14.62 -10.45
CA ALA A 172 14.27 15.45 -9.27
C ALA A 172 15.59 15.97 -8.67
N LYS A 173 16.62 15.13 -8.64
CA LYS A 173 17.96 15.52 -8.18
C LYS A 173 18.56 16.60 -9.09
N SER A 174 18.51 16.41 -10.42
CA SER A 174 19.01 17.40 -11.39
C SER A 174 18.34 18.76 -11.23
N LEU A 175 17.01 18.79 -11.09
CA LEU A 175 16.26 20.04 -10.89
C LEU A 175 16.59 20.73 -9.56
N ARG A 176 16.78 19.97 -8.48
CA ARG A 176 17.18 20.53 -7.17
C ARG A 176 18.60 21.08 -7.17
N GLU A 177 19.54 20.41 -7.84
CA GLU A 177 20.93 20.89 -7.99
C GLU A 177 20.98 22.21 -8.78
N ARG A 178 19.97 22.47 -9.61
CA ARG A 178 19.76 23.77 -10.30
C ARG A 178 19.08 24.84 -9.44
N GLY A 179 18.75 24.55 -8.18
CA GLY A 179 18.20 25.49 -7.21
C GLY A 179 16.67 25.55 -7.13
N HIS A 180 15.95 24.62 -7.77
CA HIS A 180 14.48 24.56 -7.67
C HIS A 180 14.03 23.97 -6.33
N LEU A 181 12.89 24.45 -5.82
CA LEU A 181 12.36 24.02 -4.52
C LEU A 181 11.87 22.56 -4.61
N PRO A 182 12.16 21.70 -3.60
CA PRO A 182 11.77 20.29 -3.64
C PRO A 182 10.27 20.06 -3.88
N GLU A 183 9.41 20.85 -3.25
CA GLU A 183 7.96 20.73 -3.37
C GLU A 183 7.47 21.05 -4.79
N GLU A 184 8.02 22.11 -5.40
CA GLU A 184 7.71 22.51 -6.77
C GLU A 184 8.17 21.45 -7.79
N VAL A 185 9.39 20.92 -7.60
CA VAL A 185 9.95 19.84 -8.44
C VAL A 185 9.07 18.59 -8.37
N ALA A 186 8.63 18.24 -7.17
CA ALA A 186 7.83 17.04 -6.96
C ALA A 186 6.42 17.20 -7.56
N HIS A 187 5.79 18.37 -7.41
CA HIS A 187 4.52 18.71 -8.07
C HIS A 187 4.62 18.64 -9.59
N PHE A 188 5.69 19.19 -10.16
CA PHE A 188 5.97 19.11 -11.60
C PHE A 188 6.12 17.66 -12.09
N ILE A 189 6.89 16.83 -11.37
CA ILE A 189 7.06 15.40 -11.71
C ILE A 189 5.71 14.67 -11.68
N ASN A 190 4.84 14.94 -10.72
CA ASN A 190 3.52 14.31 -10.66
C ASN A 190 2.66 14.64 -11.89
N ARG A 191 2.78 15.86 -12.43
CA ARG A 191 2.09 16.21 -13.68
C ARG A 191 2.62 15.41 -14.86
N LEU A 192 3.94 15.25 -14.97
CA LEU A 192 4.53 14.41 -16.02
C LEU A 192 4.04 12.97 -15.93
N VAL A 193 4.11 12.38 -14.73
CA VAL A 193 3.60 11.03 -14.44
C VAL A 193 2.13 10.90 -14.83
N PHE A 194 1.31 11.87 -14.45
CA PHE A 194 -0.11 11.86 -14.75
C PHE A 194 -0.37 12.01 -16.25
N CYS A 195 0.38 12.85 -16.98
CA CYS A 195 0.24 12.95 -18.44
C CYS A 195 0.59 11.64 -19.13
N MET A 196 1.65 10.95 -18.71
CA MET A 196 2.01 9.65 -19.27
C MET A 196 0.94 8.60 -18.98
N PHE A 197 0.40 8.57 -17.76
CA PHE A 197 -0.73 7.72 -17.41
C PHE A 197 -1.96 8.03 -18.27
N ALA A 198 -2.38 9.29 -18.32
CA ALA A 198 -3.56 9.74 -19.04
C ALA A 198 -3.47 9.43 -20.54
N GLU A 199 -2.28 9.49 -21.12
CA GLU A 199 -2.02 9.08 -22.49
C GLU A 199 -2.25 7.58 -22.70
N ASP A 200 -1.72 6.72 -21.84
CA ASP A 200 -1.86 5.27 -21.99
C ASP A 200 -3.27 4.75 -21.78
N VAL A 201 -4.06 5.43 -20.96
CA VAL A 201 -5.49 5.13 -20.81
C VAL A 201 -6.37 5.83 -21.84
N ASN A 202 -5.77 6.45 -22.88
CA ASN A 202 -6.45 7.20 -23.95
C ASN A 202 -7.31 8.38 -23.47
N LEU A 203 -7.02 8.94 -22.29
CA LEU A 203 -7.59 10.21 -21.83
C LEU A 203 -6.89 11.40 -22.50
N LEU A 204 -5.60 11.28 -22.79
CA LEU A 204 -4.89 12.16 -23.71
C LEU A 204 -4.79 11.48 -25.08
N PRO A 205 -5.26 12.13 -26.16
CA PRO A 205 -5.34 11.50 -27.47
C PRO A 205 -3.96 11.38 -28.14
N SER A 206 -3.89 10.49 -29.13
CA SER A 206 -2.87 10.50 -30.18
C SER A 206 -1.41 10.48 -29.69
N LYS A 207 -1.13 9.87 -28.54
CA LYS A 207 0.22 9.90 -27.93
C LYS A 207 0.79 11.32 -27.82
N LEU A 208 -0.07 12.29 -27.47
CA LEU A 208 0.25 13.72 -27.49
C LEU A 208 1.46 14.08 -26.63
N PHE A 209 1.52 13.55 -25.40
CA PHE A 209 2.61 13.84 -24.48
C PHE A 209 3.92 13.21 -24.96
N THR A 210 3.89 11.94 -25.39
CA THR A 210 5.11 11.29 -25.94
C THR A 210 5.63 12.03 -27.18
N ARG A 211 4.77 12.39 -28.13
CA ARG A 211 5.16 13.18 -29.32
C ARG A 211 5.73 14.56 -28.96
N MET A 212 5.17 15.21 -27.93
CA MET A 212 5.69 16.47 -27.42
C MET A 212 7.11 16.32 -26.87
N ILE A 213 7.39 15.24 -26.12
CA ILE A 213 8.73 14.94 -25.61
C ILE A 213 9.70 14.60 -26.74
N GLU A 214 9.28 13.81 -27.73
CA GLU A 214 10.08 13.48 -28.91
C GLU A 214 10.51 14.76 -29.67
N ARG A 215 9.58 15.69 -29.88
CA ARG A 215 9.89 17.00 -30.49
C ARG A 215 10.85 17.82 -29.63
N ALA A 216 10.64 17.85 -28.31
CA ALA A 216 11.52 18.55 -27.39
C ALA A 216 12.95 17.96 -27.33
N LEU A 217 13.14 16.68 -27.64
CA LEU A 217 14.49 16.09 -27.73
C LEU A 217 15.34 16.70 -28.85
N ASP A 218 14.69 17.14 -29.93
CA ASP A 218 15.33 17.87 -31.03
C ASP A 218 15.57 19.33 -30.65
N GLU A 219 14.56 20.00 -30.07
CA GLU A 219 14.59 21.41 -29.68
C GLU A 219 14.15 21.61 -28.21
N PRO A 220 15.05 21.46 -27.21
CA PRO A 220 14.69 21.49 -25.79
C PRO A 220 14.02 22.77 -25.29
N ALA A 221 14.27 23.90 -25.97
CA ALA A 221 13.65 25.18 -25.64
C ALA A 221 12.13 25.22 -25.86
N GLU A 222 11.59 24.34 -26.72
CA GLU A 222 10.15 24.28 -26.98
C GLU A 222 9.36 23.58 -25.86
N PHE A 223 10.02 22.77 -25.02
CA PHE A 223 9.37 21.94 -24.00
C PHE A 223 8.50 22.76 -23.04
N GLU A 224 9.02 23.88 -22.54
CA GLU A 224 8.33 24.68 -21.53
C GLU A 224 6.99 25.21 -22.07
N SER A 225 6.99 25.70 -23.32
CA SER A 225 5.79 26.21 -23.98
C SER A 225 4.76 25.10 -24.17
N PHE A 226 5.16 23.95 -24.72
CA PHE A 226 4.22 22.86 -24.99
C PHE A 226 3.63 22.27 -23.72
N ALA A 227 4.44 22.07 -22.68
CA ALA A 227 3.97 21.54 -21.41
C ALA A 227 3.03 22.53 -20.71
N ARG A 228 3.29 23.84 -20.78
CA ARG A 228 2.40 24.87 -20.22
C ARG A 228 1.04 24.87 -20.91
N ASP A 229 1.01 24.83 -22.24
CA ASP A 229 -0.23 24.76 -23.02
C ASP A 229 -1.04 23.51 -22.68
N LEU A 230 -0.37 22.37 -22.51
CA LEU A 230 -1.01 21.12 -22.10
C LEU A 230 -1.60 21.21 -20.69
N PHE A 231 -0.84 21.72 -19.70
CA PHE A 231 -1.33 21.82 -18.32
C PHE A 231 -2.52 22.77 -18.18
N LEU A 232 -2.50 23.89 -18.91
CA LEU A 232 -3.65 24.81 -18.98
C LEU A 232 -4.87 24.13 -19.62
N ALA A 233 -4.69 23.39 -20.72
CA ALA A 233 -5.79 22.67 -21.35
C ALA A 233 -6.35 21.55 -20.46
N MET A 234 -5.51 20.90 -19.64
CA MET A 234 -5.94 19.88 -18.68
C MET A 234 -6.70 20.46 -17.49
N LYS A 235 -6.42 21.72 -17.11
CA LYS A 235 -7.08 22.41 -16.00
C LYS A 235 -8.58 22.61 -16.25
N ASP A 236 -8.95 23.21 -17.37
CA ASP A 236 -10.33 23.65 -17.65
C ASP A 236 -10.98 22.88 -18.83
N GLY A 237 -10.23 21.98 -19.48
CA GLY A 237 -10.59 21.42 -20.78
C GLY A 237 -10.27 22.41 -21.92
N GLY A 238 -9.93 21.89 -23.09
CA GLY A 238 -9.51 22.76 -24.18
C GLY A 238 -8.98 22.05 -25.41
N ARG A 239 -8.03 22.69 -26.08
CA ARG A 239 -7.33 22.14 -27.25
C ARG A 239 -5.84 22.42 -27.15
N VAL A 240 -5.04 21.45 -27.57
CA VAL A 240 -3.61 21.60 -27.80
C VAL A 240 -3.37 21.24 -29.27
N GLY A 241 -3.00 22.24 -30.08
CA GLY A 241 -3.03 22.09 -31.54
C GLY A 241 -4.44 21.71 -32.04
N PHE A 242 -4.54 20.57 -32.73
CA PHE A 242 -5.81 20.04 -33.24
C PHE A 242 -6.52 19.08 -32.28
N ASP A 243 -5.81 18.59 -31.27
CA ASP A 243 -6.29 17.59 -30.34
C ASP A 243 -7.17 18.21 -29.24
N LYS A 244 -8.31 17.58 -28.94
CA LYS A 244 -9.21 18.01 -27.87
C LYS A 244 -8.78 17.39 -26.55
N ILE A 245 -8.58 18.21 -25.52
CA ILE A 245 -8.17 17.79 -24.20
C ILE A 245 -9.38 17.79 -23.26
N ALA A 246 -9.58 16.68 -22.56
CA ALA A 246 -10.62 16.54 -21.55
C ALA A 246 -10.34 17.46 -20.36
N TRP A 247 -11.38 17.78 -19.60
CA TRP A 247 -11.24 18.52 -18.36
C TRP A 247 -10.83 17.57 -17.22
N PHE A 248 -9.65 17.80 -16.63
CA PHE A 248 -9.09 16.89 -15.63
C PHE A 248 -9.28 17.32 -14.17
N ASN A 249 -9.01 18.57 -13.78
CA ASN A 249 -8.68 18.94 -12.39
C ASN A 249 -9.76 18.52 -11.33
N GLY A 250 -9.47 18.24 -10.06
CA GLY A 250 -8.40 17.42 -9.51
C GLY A 250 -7.51 18.06 -8.43
N GLY A 251 -7.28 19.37 -8.50
CA GLY A 251 -6.25 20.07 -7.70
C GLY A 251 -4.85 20.07 -8.34
N LEU A 252 -4.49 18.99 -9.06
CA LEU A 252 -3.14 18.78 -9.64
C LEU A 252 -2.70 19.81 -10.70
N PHE A 253 -3.64 20.38 -11.46
CA PHE A 253 -3.38 21.33 -12.57
C PHE A 253 -3.83 22.76 -12.23
N ASN A 254 -3.87 23.12 -10.94
CA ASN A 254 -4.38 24.44 -10.52
C ASN A 254 -3.48 25.61 -10.95
N ASP A 255 -2.17 25.38 -11.00
CA ASP A 255 -1.15 26.31 -11.55
C ASP A 255 -0.56 25.80 -12.88
N ASP A 256 0.30 26.59 -13.51
CA ASP A 256 0.95 26.31 -14.80
C ASP A 256 2.49 26.20 -14.69
N LEU A 257 3.00 25.89 -13.49
CA LEU A 257 4.43 25.72 -13.26
C LEU A 257 5.02 24.60 -14.12
N VAL A 258 6.04 24.96 -14.89
CA VAL A 258 6.83 24.08 -15.76
C VAL A 258 8.29 24.50 -15.64
N PHE A 259 9.19 23.53 -15.48
CA PHE A 259 10.63 23.78 -15.51
C PHE A 259 11.19 23.56 -16.92
N PRO A 260 12.08 24.44 -17.42
CA PRO A 260 12.82 24.16 -18.65
C PRO A 260 13.74 22.95 -18.43
N LEU A 261 13.57 21.93 -19.26
CA LEU A 261 14.33 20.70 -19.21
C LEU A 261 15.49 20.72 -20.20
N THR A 262 16.64 20.25 -19.75
CA THR A 262 17.80 19.99 -20.60
C THR A 262 17.56 18.75 -21.46
N LYS A 263 18.38 18.57 -22.51
CA LYS A 263 18.30 17.40 -23.39
C LYS A 263 18.47 16.07 -22.63
N ASP A 264 19.31 16.03 -21.59
CA ASP A 264 19.52 14.81 -20.81
C ASP A 264 18.34 14.53 -19.86
N GLU A 265 17.75 15.57 -19.27
CA GLU A 265 16.51 15.45 -18.49
C GLU A 265 15.34 14.98 -19.38
N LEU A 266 15.23 15.49 -20.62
CA LEU A 266 14.23 15.05 -21.59
C LEU A 266 14.40 13.58 -21.98
N LYS A 267 15.63 13.06 -22.08
CA LYS A 267 15.85 11.62 -22.31
C LYS A 267 15.31 10.77 -21.16
N ILE A 268 15.44 11.24 -19.92
CA ILE A 268 14.87 10.56 -18.74
C ILE A 268 13.34 10.52 -18.86
N VAL A 269 12.72 11.67 -19.13
CA VAL A 269 11.26 11.78 -19.31
C VAL A 269 10.78 10.91 -20.47
N HIS A 270 11.51 10.88 -21.60
CA HIS A 270 11.19 10.05 -22.75
C HIS A 270 11.25 8.55 -22.44
N ARG A 271 12.29 8.08 -21.73
CA ARG A 271 12.40 6.66 -21.31
C ARG A 271 11.21 6.22 -20.46
N ALA A 272 10.69 7.12 -19.62
CA ALA A 272 9.50 6.89 -18.83
C ALA A 272 8.20 6.97 -19.66
N ALA A 273 8.10 7.92 -20.59
CA ALA A 273 6.92 8.13 -21.43
C ALA A 273 6.62 6.95 -22.37
N ILE A 274 7.65 6.24 -22.85
CA ILE A 274 7.49 5.07 -23.73
C ILE A 274 7.12 3.77 -23.00
N GLN A 275 7.07 3.78 -21.67
CA GLN A 275 6.59 2.62 -20.91
C GLN A 275 5.07 2.52 -20.94
N TYR A 276 4.53 1.34 -20.63
CA TYR A 276 3.10 1.15 -20.48
C TYR A 276 2.66 1.38 -19.01
N TRP A 277 2.12 2.56 -18.72
CA TRP A 277 1.71 3.06 -17.42
C TRP A 277 0.53 2.33 -16.78
N CYS A 278 -0.22 1.57 -17.56
CA CYS A 278 -1.21 0.63 -17.02
C CYS A 278 -0.55 -0.53 -16.24
N ASP A 279 0.73 -0.83 -16.50
CA ASP A 279 1.52 -1.84 -15.77
C ASP A 279 2.33 -1.24 -14.61
N ILE A 280 2.38 0.08 -14.48
CA ILE A 280 2.99 0.75 -13.35
C ILE A 280 1.99 0.75 -12.19
N ASP A 281 2.45 0.39 -10.99
CA ASP A 281 1.59 0.43 -9.81
C ASP A 281 1.40 1.90 -9.38
N PRO A 282 0.19 2.35 -9.04
CA PRO A 282 -0.05 3.70 -8.50
C PRO A 282 0.87 4.06 -7.33
N SER A 283 1.39 3.05 -6.62
CA SER A 283 2.37 3.25 -5.56
C SER A 283 3.68 3.91 -6.02
N ILE A 284 3.96 3.97 -7.33
CA ILE A 284 5.08 4.73 -7.89
C ILE A 284 5.10 6.15 -7.35
N LEU A 285 3.92 6.77 -7.21
CA LEU A 285 3.76 8.13 -6.70
C LEU A 285 4.32 8.26 -5.29
N GLY A 286 4.06 7.28 -4.42
CA GLY A 286 4.67 7.21 -3.08
C GLY A 286 6.19 7.06 -3.13
N THR A 287 6.71 6.17 -3.97
CA THR A 287 8.16 5.99 -4.14
C THR A 287 8.84 7.25 -4.69
N LEU A 288 8.18 7.98 -5.59
CA LEU A 288 8.64 9.25 -6.15
C LEU A 288 8.63 10.36 -5.10
N PHE A 289 7.59 10.42 -4.28
CA PHE A 289 7.51 11.34 -3.14
C PHE A 289 8.68 11.13 -2.17
N GLU A 290 8.91 9.87 -1.79
CA GLU A 290 10.02 9.50 -0.90
C GLU A 290 11.38 9.85 -1.48
N ARG A 291 11.62 9.53 -2.75
CA ARG A 291 12.92 9.76 -3.42
C ARG A 291 13.09 11.20 -3.92
N GLY A 292 12.01 11.95 -4.08
CA GLY A 292 11.98 13.32 -4.58
C GLY A 292 12.14 14.38 -3.48
N LEU A 293 11.70 14.09 -2.25
CA LEU A 293 11.87 15.01 -1.11
C LEU A 293 13.32 15.11 -0.64
N ASP A 294 13.62 16.17 0.10
CA ASP A 294 14.90 16.40 0.80
C ASP A 294 15.23 15.20 1.71
N PRO A 295 16.41 14.55 1.58
CA PRO A 295 16.85 13.46 2.45
C PRO A 295 16.65 13.73 3.95
N ASP A 296 16.83 14.97 4.40
CA ASP A 296 16.76 15.33 5.82
C ASP A 296 15.31 15.41 6.34
N LYS A 297 14.31 15.59 5.46
CA LYS A 297 12.88 15.60 5.82
C LYS A 297 12.22 14.22 5.71
N ARG A 298 12.93 13.20 5.21
CA ARG A 298 12.37 11.85 4.96
C ARG A 298 12.13 11.06 6.25
N SER A 299 13.04 11.14 7.21
CA SER A 299 12.97 10.42 8.49
C SER A 299 11.91 11.02 9.43
N GLN A 300 11.73 12.34 9.38
CA GLN A 300 10.76 13.08 10.22
C GLN A 300 9.30 12.83 9.87
N LEU A 301 9.01 12.57 8.60
CA LEU A 301 7.63 12.41 8.10
C LEU A 301 7.11 10.98 8.20
N GLY A 302 7.97 9.98 8.48
CA GLY A 302 7.58 8.56 8.55
C GLY A 302 6.95 8.01 7.27
N ALA A 303 7.05 8.76 6.16
CA ALA A 303 6.48 8.42 4.87
C ALA A 303 7.36 7.35 4.21
N HIS A 304 7.11 6.09 4.54
CA HIS A 304 7.82 4.96 3.96
C HIS A 304 6.91 4.12 3.08
N TYR A 305 7.48 3.70 1.96
CA TYR A 305 6.79 2.84 1.01
C TYR A 305 6.43 1.55 1.73
N THR A 306 5.14 1.22 1.68
CA THR A 306 4.64 -0.02 2.23
C THR A 306 4.36 -0.98 1.09
N ASP A 307 5.04 -2.12 1.11
CA ASP A 307 4.87 -3.19 0.15
C ASP A 307 3.41 -3.68 0.13
N ARG A 308 2.88 -3.95 -1.07
CA ARG A 308 1.49 -4.36 -1.26
C ARG A 308 1.10 -5.59 -0.44
N ASP A 309 1.96 -6.60 -0.35
CA ASP A 309 1.65 -7.82 0.40
C ASP A 309 1.57 -7.51 1.89
N LYS A 310 2.41 -6.58 2.38
CA LYS A 310 2.31 -6.07 3.76
C LYS A 310 1.03 -5.26 3.99
N ILE A 311 0.61 -4.43 3.03
CA ILE A 311 -0.69 -3.74 3.11
C ILE A 311 -1.83 -4.76 3.22
N MET A 312 -1.78 -5.84 2.44
CA MET A 312 -2.81 -6.89 2.46
C MET A 312 -2.88 -7.66 3.78
N MET A 313 -1.79 -7.75 4.54
CA MET A 313 -1.81 -8.32 5.89
C MET A 313 -2.69 -7.49 6.85
N ILE A 314 -2.88 -6.19 6.58
CA ILE A 314 -3.82 -5.33 7.31
C ILE A 314 -5.20 -5.34 6.66
N ILE A 315 -5.27 -5.07 5.36
CA ILE A 315 -6.53 -4.89 4.63
C ILE A 315 -7.34 -6.20 4.55
N GLY A 316 -6.67 -7.34 4.41
CA GLY A 316 -7.27 -8.67 4.40
C GLY A 316 -8.18 -8.89 5.61
N PRO A 317 -7.61 -8.99 6.83
CA PRO A 317 -8.40 -9.21 8.05
C PRO A 317 -9.25 -8.01 8.48
N THR A 318 -8.93 -6.78 8.05
CA THR A 318 -9.72 -5.59 8.44
C THR A 318 -10.97 -5.41 7.57
N ILE A 319 -10.87 -5.67 6.25
CA ILE A 319 -11.89 -5.31 5.26
C ILE A 319 -12.32 -6.53 4.43
N VAL A 320 -11.38 -7.23 3.79
CA VAL A 320 -11.70 -8.22 2.76
C VAL A 320 -12.35 -9.47 3.33
N GLU A 321 -11.75 -10.06 4.35
CA GLU A 321 -12.24 -11.27 5.02
C GLU A 321 -13.66 -11.11 5.60
N PRO A 322 -13.99 -10.06 6.39
CA PRO A 322 -15.35 -9.90 6.91
C PRO A 322 -16.38 -9.70 5.79
N LEU A 323 -16.11 -8.82 4.82
CA LEU A 323 -17.05 -8.55 3.73
C LEU A 323 -17.21 -9.74 2.78
N ALA A 324 -16.18 -10.55 2.60
CA ALA A 324 -16.26 -11.81 1.84
C ALA A 324 -17.08 -12.88 2.59
N ALA A 325 -16.98 -12.93 3.92
CA ALA A 325 -17.82 -13.81 4.73
C ALA A 325 -19.31 -13.41 4.64
N GLU A 326 -19.60 -12.10 4.72
CA GLU A 326 -20.96 -11.57 4.50
C GLU A 326 -21.49 -11.92 3.10
N TRP A 327 -20.66 -11.80 2.06
CA TRP A 327 -21.02 -12.23 0.71
C TRP A 327 -21.34 -13.71 0.65
N SER A 328 -20.53 -14.57 1.28
CA SER A 328 -20.77 -16.01 1.29
C SER A 328 -22.14 -16.36 1.90
N GLU A 329 -22.54 -15.67 2.98
CA GLU A 329 -23.86 -15.84 3.59
C GLU A 329 -24.99 -15.29 2.69
N ALA A 330 -24.79 -14.13 2.05
CA ALA A 330 -25.74 -13.56 1.08
C ALA A 330 -25.93 -14.47 -0.15
N LYS A 331 -24.84 -14.98 -0.71
CA LYS A 331 -24.84 -15.90 -1.84
C LYS A 331 -25.63 -17.17 -1.54
N GLY A 332 -25.42 -17.80 -0.38
CA GLY A 332 -26.20 -18.98 0.02
C GLY A 332 -27.71 -18.71 0.09
N ARG A 333 -28.11 -17.50 0.50
CA ARG A 333 -29.52 -17.06 0.46
C ARG A 333 -30.01 -16.89 -0.98
N ILE A 334 -29.21 -16.29 -1.85
CA ILE A 334 -29.52 -16.10 -3.28
C ILE A 334 -29.69 -17.46 -3.97
N GLU A 335 -28.78 -18.40 -3.78
CA GLU A 335 -28.84 -19.76 -4.34
C GLU A 335 -30.14 -20.46 -3.94
N GLY A 336 -30.51 -20.41 -2.65
CA GLY A 336 -31.77 -20.96 -2.16
C GLY A 336 -33.02 -20.31 -2.75
N LEU A 337 -32.98 -18.99 -3.01
CA LEU A 337 -34.08 -18.26 -3.65
C LEU A 337 -34.18 -18.55 -5.15
N MET A 338 -33.04 -18.70 -5.83
CA MET A 338 -32.99 -19.03 -7.25
C MET A 338 -33.47 -20.46 -7.50
N ALA A 339 -33.10 -21.43 -6.67
CA ALA A 339 -33.64 -22.79 -6.72
C ALA A 339 -35.18 -22.81 -6.55
N LYS A 340 -35.71 -21.99 -5.63
CA LYS A 340 -37.17 -21.82 -5.47
C LYS A 340 -37.82 -21.19 -6.71
N ALA A 341 -37.14 -20.23 -7.35
CA ALA A 341 -37.63 -19.58 -8.56
C ALA A 341 -37.69 -20.54 -9.75
N GLU A 342 -36.75 -21.49 -9.84
CA GLU A 342 -36.76 -22.53 -10.88
C GLU A 342 -37.89 -23.54 -10.69
N ALA A 343 -38.19 -23.90 -9.44
CA ALA A 343 -39.29 -24.82 -9.12
C ALA A 343 -40.70 -24.19 -9.24
N ALA A 344 -40.79 -22.85 -9.22
CA ALA A 344 -42.06 -22.12 -9.23
C ALA A 344 -42.49 -21.64 -10.64
N LYS A 345 -43.79 -21.35 -10.80
CA LYS A 345 -44.36 -20.74 -12.02
C LYS A 345 -45.10 -19.44 -11.71
N GLY A 346 -45.26 -18.58 -12.72
CA GLY A 346 -46.03 -17.33 -12.61
C GLY A 346 -45.48 -16.36 -11.56
N GLY A 347 -46.37 -15.70 -10.82
CA GLY A 347 -45.99 -14.66 -9.86
C GLY A 347 -45.08 -15.13 -8.71
N ALA A 348 -45.13 -16.41 -8.32
CA ALA A 348 -44.25 -16.97 -7.29
C ALA A 348 -42.78 -17.03 -7.74
N ARG A 349 -42.52 -17.31 -9.03
CA ARG A 349 -41.18 -17.26 -9.63
C ARG A 349 -40.63 -15.84 -9.63
N THR A 350 -41.43 -14.88 -10.07
CA THR A 350 -41.05 -13.46 -10.07
C THR A 350 -40.75 -12.96 -8.66
N LYS A 351 -41.57 -13.33 -7.68
CA LYS A 351 -41.34 -12.96 -6.28
C LYS A 351 -40.01 -13.49 -5.73
N ALA A 352 -39.68 -14.76 -6.00
CA ALA A 352 -38.42 -15.36 -5.56
C ALA A 352 -37.20 -14.70 -6.22
N LYS A 353 -37.27 -14.40 -7.54
CA LYS A 353 -36.21 -13.65 -8.24
C LYS A 353 -36.03 -12.24 -7.69
N ASN A 354 -37.12 -11.52 -7.43
CA ASN A 354 -37.05 -10.18 -6.86
C ASN A 354 -36.45 -10.20 -5.45
N GLN A 355 -36.78 -11.20 -4.63
CA GLN A 355 -36.17 -11.38 -3.32
C GLN A 355 -34.66 -11.66 -3.43
N ALA A 356 -34.23 -12.48 -4.39
CA ALA A 356 -32.82 -12.73 -4.64
C ALA A 356 -32.09 -11.45 -5.09
N GLN A 357 -32.71 -10.67 -5.96
CA GLN A 357 -32.19 -9.36 -6.37
C GLN A 357 -32.07 -8.40 -5.17
N THR A 358 -33.07 -8.34 -4.29
CA THR A 358 -33.01 -7.51 -3.08
C THR A 358 -31.82 -7.88 -2.18
N VAL A 359 -31.54 -9.18 -1.98
CA VAL A 359 -30.37 -9.61 -1.19
C VAL A 359 -29.05 -9.15 -1.83
N LEU A 360 -28.95 -9.20 -3.16
CA LEU A 360 -27.79 -8.67 -3.87
C LEU A 360 -27.70 -7.14 -3.71
N ASP A 361 -28.79 -6.42 -3.93
CA ASP A 361 -28.82 -4.95 -3.83
C ASP A 361 -28.48 -4.48 -2.41
N GLU A 362 -28.92 -5.20 -1.37
CA GLU A 362 -28.56 -4.95 0.02
C GLU A 362 -27.05 -5.08 0.25
N TYR A 363 -26.41 -6.13 -0.29
CA TYR A 363 -24.97 -6.32 -0.18
C TYR A 363 -24.18 -5.27 -0.97
N LEU A 364 -24.59 -4.98 -2.22
CA LEU A 364 -23.95 -3.95 -3.03
C LEU A 364 -24.07 -2.57 -2.37
N LYS A 365 -25.24 -2.26 -1.79
CA LYS A 365 -25.45 -1.04 -1.01
C LYS A 365 -24.57 -1.01 0.24
N ARG A 366 -24.40 -2.13 0.95
CA ARG A 366 -23.48 -2.23 2.09
C ARG A 366 -22.05 -1.86 1.69
N LEU A 367 -21.58 -2.34 0.54
CA LEU A 367 -20.24 -2.01 0.03
C LEU A 367 -20.13 -0.55 -0.42
N ALA A 368 -21.13 -0.02 -1.13
CA ALA A 368 -21.16 1.37 -1.59
C ALA A 368 -21.23 2.38 -0.42
N ASP A 369 -21.89 2.00 0.69
CA ASP A 369 -21.97 2.81 1.91
C ASP A 369 -20.78 2.58 2.86
N TYR A 370 -19.91 1.59 2.59
CA TYR A 370 -18.72 1.30 3.41
C TYR A 370 -17.72 2.45 3.35
N ARG A 371 -17.16 2.86 4.50
CA ARG A 371 -16.16 3.92 4.60
C ARG A 371 -14.89 3.41 5.24
N VAL A 372 -13.76 3.61 4.57
CA VAL A 372 -12.42 3.26 5.06
C VAL A 372 -11.65 4.54 5.35
N LEU A 373 -11.08 4.67 6.54
CA LEU A 373 -10.23 5.79 6.93
C LEU A 373 -8.77 5.35 7.06
N ASP A 374 -7.87 6.10 6.43
CA ASP A 374 -6.45 6.14 6.81
C ASP A 374 -6.10 7.49 7.44
N PRO A 375 -5.92 7.56 8.78
CA PRO A 375 -5.66 8.78 9.51
C PRO A 375 -4.18 9.23 9.46
N ALA A 376 -3.34 8.59 8.66
CA ALA A 376 -1.96 8.99 8.38
C ALA A 376 -1.59 8.50 6.97
N CYS A 377 -2.35 8.97 5.97
CA CYS A 377 -2.42 8.28 4.68
C CYS A 377 -1.19 8.44 3.78
N GLY A 378 -0.30 9.39 4.06
CA GLY A 378 0.89 9.63 3.25
C GLY A 378 0.54 9.81 1.78
N SER A 379 1.18 9.01 0.92
CA SER A 379 0.93 8.98 -0.53
C SER A 379 -0.34 8.24 -0.98
N GLY A 380 -1.13 7.72 -0.03
CA GLY A 380 -2.42 7.09 -0.29
C GLY A 380 -2.38 5.61 -0.66
N ASN A 381 -1.27 4.90 -0.44
CA ASN A 381 -1.14 3.49 -0.85
C ASN A 381 -2.16 2.56 -0.17
N PHE A 382 -2.38 2.70 1.14
CA PHE A 382 -3.41 1.93 1.86
C PHE A 382 -4.82 2.24 1.32
N LEU A 383 -5.12 3.52 1.05
CA LEU A 383 -6.41 3.94 0.50
C LEU A 383 -6.63 3.36 -0.90
N TYR A 384 -5.62 3.41 -1.77
CA TYR A 384 -5.67 2.82 -3.10
C TYR A 384 -5.95 1.31 -3.04
N VAL A 385 -5.20 0.56 -2.22
CA VAL A 385 -5.41 -0.88 -2.10
C VAL A 385 -6.80 -1.18 -1.54
N ALA A 386 -7.26 -0.42 -0.52
CA ALA A 386 -8.59 -0.59 0.05
C ALA A 386 -9.71 -0.36 -0.99
N LEU A 387 -9.63 0.72 -1.77
CA LEU A 387 -10.57 1.00 -2.86
C LEU A 387 -10.59 -0.17 -3.85
N ARG A 388 -9.42 -0.61 -4.29
CA ARG A 388 -9.30 -1.70 -5.26
C ARG A 388 -9.94 -2.99 -4.75
N GLU A 389 -9.69 -3.37 -3.50
CA GLU A 389 -10.25 -4.61 -2.96
C GLU A 389 -11.76 -4.52 -2.71
N LEU A 390 -12.29 -3.35 -2.33
CA LEU A 390 -13.74 -3.13 -2.26
C LEU A 390 -14.41 -3.29 -3.63
N LYS A 391 -13.81 -2.71 -4.69
CA LYS A 391 -14.30 -2.88 -6.06
C LYS A 391 -14.19 -4.33 -6.54
N ASN A 392 -13.11 -5.03 -6.18
CA ASN A 392 -12.97 -6.46 -6.47
C ASN A 392 -14.10 -7.29 -5.83
N LEU A 393 -14.46 -6.99 -4.57
CA LEU A 393 -15.58 -7.64 -3.88
C LEU A 393 -16.93 -7.36 -4.56
N GLU A 394 -17.20 -6.11 -4.91
CA GLU A 394 -18.41 -5.73 -5.68
C GLU A 394 -18.47 -6.49 -7.02
N HIS A 395 -17.39 -6.46 -7.77
CA HIS A 395 -17.33 -7.11 -9.08
C HIS A 395 -17.52 -8.63 -8.96
N ARG A 396 -16.87 -9.25 -7.98
CA ARG A 396 -17.04 -10.68 -7.69
C ARG A 396 -18.49 -11.01 -7.35
N ALA A 397 -19.14 -10.23 -6.48
CA ALA A 397 -20.53 -10.44 -6.11
C ALA A 397 -21.48 -10.32 -7.31
N GLN A 398 -21.24 -9.34 -8.19
CA GLN A 398 -22.00 -9.18 -9.43
C GLN A 398 -21.80 -10.36 -10.40
N VAL A 399 -20.56 -10.78 -10.63
CA VAL A 399 -20.24 -11.91 -11.54
C VAL A 399 -20.81 -13.22 -11.02
N GLU A 400 -20.66 -13.51 -9.73
CA GLU A 400 -21.22 -14.72 -9.13
C GLU A 400 -22.75 -14.71 -9.15
N SER A 401 -23.40 -13.55 -8.96
CA SER A 401 -24.86 -13.42 -9.07
C SER A 401 -25.37 -13.55 -10.50
N GLU A 402 -24.61 -13.05 -11.48
CA GLU A 402 -24.89 -13.21 -12.90
C GLU A 402 -24.91 -14.69 -13.28
N ALA A 403 -23.95 -15.47 -12.78
CA ALA A 403 -23.91 -16.92 -13.00
C ALA A 403 -25.13 -17.66 -12.40
N LEU A 404 -25.73 -17.11 -11.34
CA LEU A 404 -26.98 -17.61 -10.73
C LEU A 404 -28.24 -17.10 -11.43
N GLY A 405 -28.10 -16.18 -12.39
CA GLY A 405 -29.16 -15.71 -13.26
C GLY A 405 -29.86 -14.42 -12.86
N LEU A 406 -29.16 -13.59 -12.08
CA LEU A 406 -29.51 -12.20 -11.81
C LEU A 406 -28.84 -11.25 -12.83
N PRO A 407 -29.42 -10.09 -13.13
CA PRO A 407 -28.79 -9.09 -13.98
C PRO A 407 -27.53 -8.51 -13.34
N ARG A 408 -26.53 -8.23 -14.17
CA ARG A 408 -25.31 -7.51 -13.77
C ARG A 408 -25.52 -5.99 -13.85
N GLY A 409 -25.13 -5.30 -12.78
CA GLY A 409 -25.14 -3.83 -12.70
C GLY A 409 -23.85 -3.18 -13.18
N PHE A 410 -23.85 -1.85 -13.21
CA PHE A 410 -22.62 -1.06 -13.30
C PHE A 410 -21.98 -0.96 -11.91
N PRO A 411 -20.63 -0.95 -11.78
CA PRO A 411 -19.96 -0.74 -10.49
C PRO A 411 -20.40 0.57 -9.82
N GLN A 412 -20.71 0.52 -8.53
CA GLN A 412 -21.21 1.65 -7.75
C GLN A 412 -20.15 2.22 -6.81
N ILE A 413 -19.10 1.46 -6.50
CA ILE A 413 -18.04 1.90 -5.59
C ILE A 413 -17.07 2.83 -6.34
N GLY A 414 -16.94 4.08 -5.86
CA GLY A 414 -15.94 5.04 -6.32
C GLY A 414 -14.97 5.50 -5.23
N PRO A 415 -14.06 6.44 -5.55
CA PRO A 415 -13.07 7.01 -4.62
C PRO A 415 -13.64 7.55 -3.29
N GLU A 416 -14.90 7.96 -3.26
CA GLU A 416 -15.57 8.52 -2.08
C GLU A 416 -15.69 7.55 -0.89
N VAL A 417 -15.51 6.25 -1.11
CA VAL A 417 -15.52 5.25 -0.03
C VAL A 417 -14.27 5.32 0.84
N VAL A 418 -13.17 5.88 0.33
CA VAL A 418 -11.92 6.02 1.08
C VAL A 418 -11.73 7.45 1.59
N ARG A 419 -11.23 7.56 2.82
CA ARG A 419 -10.99 8.82 3.54
C ARG A 419 -9.56 8.86 4.05
N GLY A 420 -8.90 9.99 3.94
CA GLY A 420 -7.52 10.18 4.35
C GLY A 420 -7.35 11.39 5.26
N ILE A 421 -6.41 11.33 6.20
CA ILE A 421 -5.88 12.50 6.89
C ILE A 421 -4.37 12.49 6.71
N GLU A 422 -3.81 13.61 6.25
CA GLU A 422 -2.39 13.78 6.05
C GLU A 422 -1.98 15.21 6.41
N ILE A 423 -0.90 15.37 7.17
CA ILE A 423 -0.46 16.69 7.66
C ILE A 423 0.34 17.45 6.60
N ASN A 424 1.03 16.72 5.70
CA ASN A 424 1.81 17.28 4.62
C ASN A 424 0.92 17.58 3.41
N PRO A 425 0.78 18.85 2.98
CA PRO A 425 -0.08 19.22 1.85
C PRO A 425 0.26 18.47 0.57
N TYR A 426 1.55 18.27 0.30
CA TYR A 426 2.01 17.59 -0.90
C TYR A 426 1.69 16.08 -0.89
N ALA A 427 1.85 15.40 0.25
CA ALA A 427 1.43 14.00 0.40
C ALA A 427 -0.09 13.84 0.27
N ALA A 428 -0.87 14.78 0.82
CA ALA A 428 -2.32 14.78 0.69
C ALA A 428 -2.78 14.90 -0.77
N GLU A 429 -2.17 15.80 -1.57
CA GLU A 429 -2.45 15.89 -3.02
C GLU A 429 -2.10 14.58 -3.74
N LEU A 430 -0.95 14.00 -3.40
CA LEU A 430 -0.49 12.74 -3.98
C LEU A 430 -1.47 11.60 -3.72
N ALA A 431 -1.96 11.47 -2.47
CA ALA A 431 -2.94 10.47 -2.11
C ALA A 431 -4.21 10.57 -2.96
N ARG A 432 -4.68 11.79 -3.26
CA ARG A 432 -5.84 12.00 -4.14
C ARG A 432 -5.58 11.48 -5.55
N VAL A 433 -4.41 11.80 -6.10
CA VAL A 433 -4.03 11.34 -7.45
C VAL A 433 -3.88 9.82 -7.48
N SER A 434 -3.21 9.21 -6.50
CA SER A 434 -3.03 7.74 -6.40
C SER A 434 -4.36 6.99 -6.40
N VAL A 435 -5.35 7.48 -5.62
CA VAL A 435 -6.68 6.87 -5.55
C VAL A 435 -7.42 6.97 -6.89
N TRP A 436 -7.36 8.13 -7.56
CA TRP A 436 -8.00 8.31 -8.88
C TRP A 436 -7.37 7.47 -9.98
N ILE A 437 -6.04 7.40 -10.04
CA ILE A 437 -5.33 6.53 -11.00
C ILE A 437 -5.77 5.08 -10.76
N GLY A 438 -5.81 4.64 -9.50
CA GLY A 438 -6.28 3.31 -9.14
C GLY A 438 -7.71 3.01 -9.59
N GLU A 439 -8.62 3.97 -9.42
CA GLU A 439 -10.01 3.89 -9.90
C GLU A 439 -10.07 3.69 -11.42
N ILE A 440 -9.38 4.55 -12.18
CA ILE A 440 -9.38 4.54 -13.64
C ILE A 440 -8.77 3.22 -14.15
N GLN A 441 -7.62 2.82 -13.60
CA GLN A 441 -6.97 1.54 -13.95
C GLN A 441 -7.90 0.36 -13.69
N TRP A 442 -8.58 0.33 -12.54
CA TRP A 442 -9.49 -0.76 -12.22
C TRP A 442 -10.67 -0.82 -13.19
N MET A 443 -11.29 0.33 -13.50
CA MET A 443 -12.43 0.40 -14.42
C MET A 443 -12.05 -0.13 -15.81
N LEU A 444 -10.93 0.34 -16.36
CA LEU A 444 -10.46 -0.05 -17.69
C LEU A 444 -10.05 -1.53 -17.74
N LYS A 445 -9.32 -2.02 -16.73
CA LYS A 445 -8.90 -3.43 -16.67
C LYS A 445 -10.09 -4.40 -16.65
N ASN A 446 -11.21 -3.99 -16.07
CA ASN A 446 -12.44 -4.78 -16.02
C ASN A 446 -13.41 -4.48 -17.18
N GLY A 447 -12.96 -3.74 -18.19
CA GLY A 447 -13.71 -3.44 -19.43
C GLY A 447 -14.81 -2.39 -19.27
N PHE A 448 -14.75 -1.56 -18.23
CA PHE A 448 -15.64 -0.41 -18.03
C PHE A 448 -14.98 0.89 -18.50
N ASN A 449 -15.80 1.86 -18.91
CA ASN A 449 -15.32 3.20 -19.23
C ASN A 449 -15.12 4.00 -17.95
N ALA A 450 -14.01 4.73 -17.86
CA ALA A 450 -13.78 5.71 -16.80
C ALA A 450 -14.69 6.95 -16.97
N SER A 451 -14.96 7.65 -15.88
CA SER A 451 -15.68 8.93 -15.92
C SER A 451 -14.85 9.97 -16.67
N SER A 452 -15.49 10.81 -17.48
CA SER A 452 -14.80 11.73 -18.40
C SER A 452 -15.12 13.22 -18.17
N ASN A 453 -15.98 13.57 -17.21
CA ASN A 453 -16.38 14.96 -16.96
C ASN A 453 -16.73 15.25 -15.48
N PRO A 454 -15.78 15.80 -14.69
CA PRO A 454 -14.33 15.83 -14.93
C PRO A 454 -13.72 14.43 -14.79
N VAL A 455 -12.51 14.25 -15.33
CA VAL A 455 -11.75 12.99 -15.18
C VAL A 455 -11.35 12.75 -13.72
N LEU A 456 -10.86 13.77 -13.01
CA LEU A 456 -10.56 13.72 -11.59
C LEU A 456 -11.54 14.63 -10.85
N LYS A 457 -12.53 14.08 -10.16
CA LYS A 457 -13.38 14.93 -9.31
C LYS A 457 -12.58 15.34 -8.07
N PRO A 458 -12.83 16.53 -7.49
CA PRO A 458 -12.27 16.89 -6.19
C PRO A 458 -12.56 15.79 -5.16
N LEU A 459 -11.52 15.32 -4.48
CA LEU A 459 -11.62 14.27 -3.47
C LEU A 459 -11.45 14.88 -2.08
N GLU A 460 -12.52 15.52 -1.60
CA GLU A 460 -12.57 16.17 -0.27
C GLU A 460 -12.49 15.17 0.89
N THR A 461 -12.62 13.86 0.61
CA THR A 461 -12.46 12.81 1.62
C THR A 461 -11.02 12.64 2.09
N ILE A 462 -10.04 13.22 1.41
CA ILE A 462 -8.64 13.28 1.84
C ILE A 462 -8.34 14.70 2.35
N GLU A 463 -8.24 14.83 3.66
CA GLU A 463 -8.09 16.08 4.40
C GLU A 463 -6.62 16.39 4.68
N CYS A 464 -6.17 17.60 4.36
CA CYS A 464 -4.82 18.08 4.71
C CYS A 464 -4.84 18.75 6.10
N ARG A 465 -4.57 17.99 7.16
CA ARG A 465 -4.53 18.48 8.55
C ARG A 465 -3.88 17.48 9.49
N ASP A 466 -3.70 17.89 10.74
CA ASP A 466 -3.26 17.02 11.82
C ASP A 466 -4.38 16.04 12.27
N ALA A 467 -4.00 14.79 12.49
CA ALA A 467 -4.89 13.70 12.88
C ALA A 467 -5.07 13.57 14.41
N LEU A 468 -4.19 14.17 15.21
CA LEU A 468 -4.23 14.16 16.67
C LEU A 468 -4.75 15.47 17.24
N LEU A 469 -4.32 16.61 16.68
CA LEU A 469 -4.62 17.96 17.19
C LEU A 469 -5.48 18.76 16.21
N SER A 470 -6.37 19.60 16.74
CA SER A 470 -7.09 20.61 15.96
C SER A 470 -7.28 21.88 16.78
N GLU A 471 -7.65 22.99 16.15
CA GLU A 471 -8.05 24.21 16.83
C GLU A 471 -9.59 24.28 16.91
N ASP A 472 -10.12 24.66 18.07
CA ASP A 472 -11.55 24.97 18.23
C ASP A 472 -11.87 26.41 17.78
N GLY A 473 -13.16 26.79 17.87
CA GLY A 473 -13.62 28.13 17.44
C GLY A 473 -13.03 29.30 18.26
N ASP A 474 -12.46 29.02 19.43
CA ASP A 474 -11.83 30.01 20.32
C ASP A 474 -10.29 29.99 20.19
N GLY A 475 -9.74 29.17 19.28
CA GLY A 475 -8.30 29.03 19.05
C GLY A 475 -7.59 28.14 20.07
N ASN A 476 -8.31 27.37 20.88
CA ASN A 476 -7.70 26.39 21.79
C ASN A 476 -7.36 25.10 21.03
N ILE A 477 -6.21 24.52 21.37
CA ILE A 477 -5.80 23.22 20.84
C ILE A 477 -6.61 22.12 21.54
N VAL A 478 -7.34 21.34 20.75
CA VAL A 478 -8.21 20.24 21.19
C VAL A 478 -7.90 18.96 20.45
N GLU A 479 -8.50 17.85 20.91
CA GLU A 479 -8.38 16.55 20.25
C GLU A 479 -9.06 16.56 18.87
N ALA A 480 -8.30 16.30 17.80
CA ALA A 480 -8.81 16.24 16.45
C ALA A 480 -9.90 15.17 16.30
N GLN A 481 -11.02 15.52 15.65
CA GLN A 481 -12.07 14.53 15.36
C GLN A 481 -11.75 13.79 14.07
N TRP A 482 -11.88 12.46 14.12
CA TRP A 482 -11.78 11.61 12.93
C TRP A 482 -13.16 11.48 12.28
N PRO A 483 -13.23 11.49 10.93
CA PRO A 483 -14.47 11.24 10.23
C PRO A 483 -14.95 9.81 10.53
N LYS A 484 -16.27 9.61 10.56
CA LYS A 484 -16.85 8.27 10.76
C LYS A 484 -16.40 7.32 9.66
N ALA A 485 -16.00 6.10 10.04
CA ALA A 485 -15.60 5.04 9.13
C ALA A 485 -15.95 3.66 9.71
N ASP A 486 -16.26 2.71 8.83
CA ASP A 486 -16.51 1.31 9.16
C ASP A 486 -15.18 0.59 9.46
N ALA A 487 -14.13 0.89 8.71
CA ALA A 487 -12.78 0.39 8.93
C ALA A 487 -11.77 1.54 9.04
N ILE A 488 -10.76 1.34 9.89
CA ILE A 488 -9.60 2.24 9.98
C ILE A 488 -8.35 1.42 9.67
N ILE A 489 -7.54 1.87 8.73
CA ILE A 489 -6.30 1.23 8.32
C ILE A 489 -5.16 2.25 8.32
N GLY A 490 -3.90 1.80 8.22
CA GLY A 490 -2.81 2.71 7.87
C GLY A 490 -1.46 2.32 8.47
N ASN A 491 -0.49 3.17 8.19
CA ASN A 491 0.87 3.08 8.72
C ASN A 491 1.25 4.41 9.39
N PRO A 492 0.83 4.66 10.64
CA PRO A 492 1.13 5.91 11.32
C PRO A 492 2.63 6.04 11.65
N PRO A 493 3.14 7.27 11.88
CA PRO A 493 4.57 7.53 12.05
C PRO A 493 5.18 6.85 13.29
N PHE A 494 6.42 6.37 13.14
CA PHE A 494 7.19 5.63 14.15
C PHE A 494 8.20 6.54 14.84
N LEU A 495 7.90 6.99 16.06
CA LEU A 495 8.79 7.87 16.81
C LEU A 495 8.80 7.48 18.28
N GLY A 496 9.92 6.88 18.71
CA GLY A 496 10.13 6.48 20.10
C GLY A 496 10.12 7.67 21.07
N ASP A 497 9.73 7.43 22.32
CA ASP A 497 9.49 8.47 23.32
C ASP A 497 10.66 9.46 23.54
N LYS A 498 11.90 8.97 23.40
CA LYS A 498 13.14 9.74 23.55
C LYS A 498 13.42 10.68 22.38
N VAL A 499 12.86 10.43 21.21
CA VAL A 499 13.12 11.22 19.99
C VAL A 499 11.95 12.12 19.59
N ILE A 500 10.71 11.83 20.02
CA ILE A 500 9.50 12.62 19.68
C ILE A 500 9.73 14.13 19.90
N VAL A 501 10.32 14.54 21.03
CA VAL A 501 10.53 15.97 21.35
C VAL A 501 11.56 16.61 20.40
N GLY A 502 12.61 15.87 20.06
CA GLY A 502 13.66 16.36 19.16
C GLY A 502 13.14 16.54 17.74
N GLU A 503 12.31 15.61 17.25
CA GLU A 503 11.81 15.62 15.87
C GLU A 503 10.55 16.50 15.68
N LEU A 504 9.59 16.46 16.61
CA LEU A 504 8.32 17.19 16.48
C LEU A 504 8.28 18.51 17.26
N GLY A 505 9.33 18.79 18.04
CA GLY A 505 9.41 19.96 18.89
C GLY A 505 8.64 19.84 20.19
N GLU A 506 9.06 20.66 21.17
CA GLU A 506 8.53 20.64 22.53
C GLU A 506 7.06 21.08 22.60
N LYS A 507 6.71 22.18 21.93
CA LYS A 507 5.35 22.75 21.97
C LYS A 507 4.31 21.72 21.49
N TYR A 508 4.53 21.13 20.32
CA TYR A 508 3.63 20.13 19.75
C TYR A 508 3.52 18.91 20.66
N THR A 509 4.67 18.34 21.06
CA THR A 509 4.71 17.16 21.93
C THR A 509 4.02 17.41 23.28
N GLY A 510 4.18 18.60 23.85
CA GLY A 510 3.53 19.02 25.08
C GLY A 510 2.01 19.07 24.94
N CYS A 511 1.50 19.66 23.85
CA CYS A 511 0.06 19.69 23.56
C CYS A 511 -0.52 18.28 23.41
N VAL A 512 0.11 17.41 22.61
CA VAL A 512 -0.29 16.02 22.45
C VAL A 512 -0.31 15.30 23.81
N ARG A 513 0.78 15.35 24.59
CA ARG A 513 0.83 14.68 25.90
C ARG A 513 -0.22 15.21 26.88
N SER A 514 -0.54 16.50 26.82
CA SER A 514 -1.56 17.12 27.67
C SER A 514 -2.97 16.63 27.33
N ILE A 515 -3.36 16.66 26.05
CA ILE A 515 -4.70 16.23 25.59
C ILE A 515 -4.96 14.75 25.86
N TYR A 516 -3.91 13.92 25.76
CA TYR A 516 -3.98 12.48 25.97
C TYR A 516 -3.58 12.06 27.40
N SER A 517 -3.38 13.02 28.31
CA SER A 517 -3.04 12.73 29.70
C SER A 517 -4.10 11.86 30.37
N GLY A 518 -3.65 10.84 31.11
CA GLY A 518 -4.52 9.84 31.74
C GLY A 518 -5.07 8.76 30.80
N LYS A 519 -5.09 9.01 29.47
CA LYS A 519 -5.48 8.03 28.44
C LYS A 519 -4.29 7.19 27.98
N ILE A 520 -3.17 7.87 27.69
CA ILE A 520 -1.93 7.27 27.18
C ILE A 520 -0.81 7.53 28.20
N PRO A 521 -0.08 6.50 28.64
CA PRO A 521 1.04 6.69 29.57
C PRO A 521 2.18 7.49 28.94
N GLY A 522 2.83 8.34 29.73
CA GLY A 522 4.09 8.97 29.34
C GLY A 522 5.15 7.91 29.00
N GLY A 523 5.91 8.16 27.93
CA GLY A 523 6.90 7.21 27.41
C GLY A 523 6.38 6.24 26.34
N ALA A 524 5.13 6.41 25.89
CA ALA A 524 4.60 5.68 24.73
C ALA A 524 5.15 6.23 23.40
N ASP A 525 5.29 5.34 22.43
CA ASP A 525 5.63 5.65 21.04
C ASP A 525 4.51 6.45 20.36
N LEU A 526 4.83 7.27 19.37
CA LEU A 526 3.88 8.16 18.70
C LEU A 526 2.73 7.39 18.02
N VAL A 527 3.01 6.22 17.43
CA VAL A 527 2.00 5.37 16.78
C VAL A 527 0.88 4.94 17.75
N VAL A 528 1.15 4.91 19.06
CA VAL A 528 0.19 4.48 20.08
C VAL A 528 -1.00 5.46 20.19
N TYR A 529 -0.80 6.72 19.83
CA TYR A 529 -1.88 7.72 19.82
C TYR A 529 -2.94 7.38 18.76
N TRP A 530 -2.51 6.88 17.59
CA TRP A 530 -3.41 6.38 16.56
C TRP A 530 -4.13 5.10 16.98
N ILE A 531 -3.42 4.17 17.63
CA ILE A 531 -4.03 2.94 18.19
C ILE A 531 -5.13 3.31 19.19
N TRP A 532 -4.86 4.26 20.10
CA TRP A 532 -5.86 4.72 21.06
C TRP A 532 -7.06 5.38 20.38
N LYS A 533 -6.85 6.25 19.39
CA LYS A 533 -7.97 6.89 18.66
C LYS A 533 -8.78 5.87 17.85
N GLY A 534 -8.13 4.86 17.28
CA GLY A 534 -8.81 3.74 16.60
C GLY A 534 -9.67 2.94 17.58
N PHE A 535 -9.13 2.60 18.74
CA PHE A 535 -9.87 1.96 19.84
C PHE A 535 -11.07 2.80 20.28
N HIS A 536 -10.86 4.09 20.52
CA HIS A 536 -11.93 5.01 20.89
C HIS A 536 -13.01 5.13 19.79
N SER A 537 -12.62 5.03 18.52
CA SER A 537 -13.56 5.04 17.39
C SER A 537 -14.46 3.81 17.36
N ILE A 538 -13.96 2.62 17.74
CA ILE A 538 -14.79 1.41 17.89
C ILE A 538 -15.79 1.55 19.05
N GLN A 539 -15.37 2.15 20.17
CA GLN A 539 -16.23 2.34 21.34
C GLN A 539 -17.33 3.38 21.10
N LYS A 540 -16.98 4.52 20.51
CA LYS A 540 -17.86 5.69 20.39
C LYS A 540 -18.66 5.71 19.08
N TYR A 541 -18.15 5.07 18.03
CA TYR A 541 -18.75 5.08 16.70
C TYR A 541 -19.03 3.66 16.18
N SER A 542 -19.53 3.56 14.95
CA SER A 542 -19.85 2.29 14.29
C SER A 542 -18.63 1.63 13.62
N THR A 543 -17.40 2.00 14.01
CA THR A 543 -16.19 1.35 13.48
C THR A 543 -16.17 -0.12 13.90
N GLU A 544 -15.96 -1.00 12.93
CA GLU A 544 -16.01 -2.44 13.11
C GLU A 544 -14.62 -3.00 13.44
N ARG A 545 -13.63 -2.63 12.63
CA ARG A 545 -12.24 -3.12 12.72
C ARG A 545 -11.24 -1.99 12.46
N VAL A 546 -10.10 -2.09 13.13
CA VAL A 546 -8.96 -1.19 13.01
C VAL A 546 -7.71 -2.02 12.79
N GLY A 547 -6.89 -1.64 11.81
CA GLY A 547 -5.63 -2.31 11.51
C GLY A 547 -4.48 -1.32 11.30
N PHE A 548 -3.41 -1.45 12.05
CA PHE A 548 -2.25 -0.55 11.95
C PHE A 548 -0.93 -1.31 11.88
N VAL A 549 0.02 -0.73 11.15
CA VAL A 549 1.44 -1.02 11.32
C VAL A 549 1.96 -0.21 12.51
N ALA A 550 2.78 -0.83 13.34
CA ALA A 550 3.36 -0.21 14.53
C ALA A 550 4.79 -0.69 14.77
N THR A 551 5.56 0.04 15.58
CA THR A 551 6.90 -0.42 15.96
C THR A 551 6.81 -1.64 16.87
N ASN A 552 7.86 -2.47 16.89
CA ASN A 552 7.98 -3.58 17.84
C ASN A 552 7.99 -3.14 19.32
N SER A 553 8.10 -1.85 19.61
CA SER A 553 7.98 -1.33 20.97
C SER A 553 6.53 -1.39 21.48
N VAL A 554 5.54 -1.51 20.58
CA VAL A 554 4.11 -1.52 20.93
C VAL A 554 3.75 -2.65 21.91
N ARG A 555 4.48 -3.77 21.85
CA ARG A 555 4.30 -4.93 22.74
C ARG A 555 4.97 -4.79 24.11
N ASN A 556 5.65 -3.67 24.39
CA ASN A 556 6.47 -3.45 25.57
C ASN A 556 6.12 -2.16 26.34
N GLY A 557 6.52 -2.12 27.62
CA GLY A 557 6.60 -0.89 28.41
C GLY A 557 5.31 -0.06 28.47
N ALA A 558 5.44 1.24 28.24
CA ALA A 558 4.33 2.19 28.24
C ALA A 558 3.38 1.99 27.05
N SER A 559 3.92 1.68 25.86
CA SER A 559 3.12 1.45 24.65
C SER A 559 2.16 0.26 24.81
N ARG A 560 2.61 -0.83 25.45
CA ARG A 560 1.76 -2.02 25.70
C ARG A 560 0.54 -1.72 26.54
N LYS A 561 0.61 -0.77 27.47
CA LYS A 561 -0.52 -0.44 28.36
C LYS A 561 -1.76 0.03 27.60
N VAL A 562 -1.59 0.58 26.39
CA VAL A 562 -2.72 0.93 25.53
C VAL A 562 -3.30 -0.34 24.88
N LEU A 563 -2.45 -1.29 24.47
CA LEU A 563 -2.92 -2.61 24.02
C LEU A 563 -3.56 -3.43 25.15
N ASP A 564 -3.10 -3.28 26.39
CA ASP A 564 -3.74 -3.88 27.58
C ASP A 564 -5.20 -3.41 27.66
N GLN A 565 -5.45 -2.10 27.54
CA GLN A 565 -6.82 -1.54 27.49
C GLN A 565 -7.63 -2.07 26.28
N VAL A 566 -7.01 -2.16 25.10
CA VAL A 566 -7.68 -2.70 23.91
C VAL A 566 -8.10 -4.14 24.15
N VAL A 567 -7.22 -5.00 24.67
CA VAL A 567 -7.47 -6.44 24.87
C VAL A 567 -8.46 -6.72 26.01
N ASP A 568 -8.61 -5.80 26.95
CA ASP A 568 -9.57 -5.91 28.04
C ASP A 568 -11.02 -5.71 27.58
N GLU A 569 -11.25 -4.87 26.56
CA GLU A 569 -12.59 -4.56 26.05
C GLU A 569 -12.89 -5.16 24.66
N ILE A 570 -11.85 -5.30 23.83
CA ILE A 570 -11.93 -5.65 22.41
C ILE A 570 -10.92 -6.78 22.12
N ARG A 571 -11.13 -7.54 21.05
CA ARG A 571 -10.23 -8.64 20.68
C ARG A 571 -9.26 -8.23 19.58
N LEU A 572 -8.00 -8.64 19.71
CA LEU A 572 -7.07 -8.71 18.58
C LEU A 572 -7.49 -9.85 17.65
N ILE A 573 -7.85 -9.50 16.42
CA ILE A 573 -8.34 -10.41 15.37
C ILE A 573 -7.17 -11.03 14.64
N ALA A 574 -6.20 -10.21 14.25
CA ALA A 574 -4.96 -10.67 13.63
C ALA A 574 -3.79 -9.86 14.16
N ALA A 575 -2.63 -10.49 14.27
CA ALA A 575 -1.40 -9.79 14.56
C ALA A 575 -0.20 -10.49 13.92
N TRP A 576 0.81 -9.70 13.58
CA TRP A 576 2.14 -10.18 13.27
C TRP A 576 3.10 -9.50 14.23
N SER A 577 3.75 -10.29 15.06
CA SER A 577 4.50 -9.77 16.20
C SER A 577 5.89 -9.27 15.82
N ASP A 578 6.40 -9.66 14.65
CA ASP A 578 7.75 -9.37 14.23
C ASP A 578 7.95 -9.58 12.71
N GLU A 579 7.66 -8.56 11.90
CA GLU A 579 7.78 -8.59 10.45
C GLU A 579 9.00 -7.82 9.95
N PRO A 580 9.75 -8.35 8.95
CA PRO A 580 10.81 -7.59 8.32
C PRO A 580 10.20 -6.42 7.57
N TRP A 581 10.77 -5.24 7.79
CA TRP A 581 10.37 -3.99 7.14
C TRP A 581 11.61 -3.27 6.66
N THR A 582 11.54 -2.64 5.50
CA THR A 582 12.64 -1.84 4.98
C THR A 582 12.31 -0.38 5.15
N VAL A 583 13.10 0.32 5.95
CA VAL A 583 13.10 1.79 6.05
C VAL A 583 14.47 2.25 5.60
N GLU A 584 14.57 3.10 4.57
CA GLU A 584 15.86 3.67 4.13
C GLU A 584 16.93 2.63 3.71
N GLY A 585 16.52 1.43 3.30
CA GLY A 585 17.45 0.31 3.06
C GLY A 585 17.98 -0.35 4.34
N ALA A 586 17.59 0.14 5.52
CA ALA A 586 17.81 -0.49 6.80
C ALA A 586 16.68 -1.49 7.13
N SER A 587 17.07 -2.68 7.57
CA SER A 587 16.14 -3.71 8.02
C SER A 587 15.63 -3.37 9.43
N VAL A 588 14.41 -2.87 9.50
CA VAL A 588 13.67 -2.66 10.74
C VAL A 588 12.68 -3.80 10.96
N ARG A 589 12.15 -3.88 12.18
CA ARG A 589 11.18 -4.88 12.56
C ARG A 589 9.94 -4.20 13.10
N VAL A 590 8.79 -4.52 12.50
CA VAL A 590 7.50 -3.91 12.83
C VAL A 590 6.52 -4.97 13.31
N SER A 591 5.51 -4.50 14.04
CA SER A 591 4.35 -5.28 14.43
C SER A 591 3.14 -4.80 13.62
N LEU A 592 2.33 -5.74 13.15
CA LEU A 592 1.04 -5.45 12.52
C LEU A 592 -0.04 -5.89 13.50
N ILE A 593 -1.03 -5.03 13.74
CA ILE A 593 -2.11 -5.31 14.68
C ILE A 593 -3.45 -5.02 14.03
N VAL A 594 -4.40 -5.93 14.23
CA VAL A 594 -5.78 -5.77 13.79
C VAL A 594 -6.70 -6.13 14.94
N PHE A 595 -7.58 -5.21 15.30
CA PHE A 595 -8.50 -5.37 16.41
C PHE A 595 -9.89 -4.85 16.04
N GLY A 596 -10.91 -5.42 16.67
CA GLY A 596 -12.29 -5.10 16.32
C GLY A 596 -13.29 -5.78 17.23
N LYS A 597 -14.57 -5.40 17.09
CA LYS A 597 -15.66 -5.99 17.89
C LYS A 597 -15.64 -7.51 17.69
N ALA A 598 -15.71 -8.25 18.79
CA ALA A 598 -15.57 -9.70 18.75
C ALA A 598 -16.75 -10.32 17.97
N ASP A 599 -16.45 -10.95 16.83
CA ASP A 599 -17.35 -11.91 16.23
C ASP A 599 -16.99 -13.30 16.81
N HIS A 600 -17.91 -13.89 17.57
CA HIS A 600 -17.72 -15.16 18.27
C HIS A 600 -17.37 -16.34 17.34
N LYS A 601 -17.51 -16.16 16.01
CA LYS A 601 -17.17 -17.16 14.99
C LYS A 601 -15.70 -17.15 14.56
N ASN A 602 -14.94 -16.07 14.77
CA ASN A 602 -13.61 -15.93 14.19
C ASN A 602 -12.48 -16.43 15.12
N ILE A 603 -11.66 -17.34 14.59
CA ILE A 603 -10.37 -17.72 15.18
C ILE A 603 -9.39 -16.57 14.92
N ALA A 604 -8.65 -16.13 15.94
CA ALA A 604 -7.69 -15.06 15.75
C ALA A 604 -6.44 -15.61 15.03
N THR A 605 -5.70 -14.76 14.33
CA THR A 605 -4.51 -15.19 13.57
C THR A 605 -3.26 -14.49 14.10
N LEU A 606 -2.26 -15.25 14.57
CA LEU A 606 -0.96 -14.73 15.00
C LEU A 606 0.15 -15.27 14.09
N ASN A 607 0.89 -14.37 13.44
CA ASN A 607 1.97 -14.73 12.50
C ASN A 607 1.50 -15.73 11.43
N GLY A 608 0.31 -15.49 10.86
CA GLY A 608 -0.33 -16.36 9.87
C GLY A 608 -0.89 -17.68 10.41
N LYS A 609 -0.85 -17.93 11.72
CA LYS A 609 -1.36 -19.17 12.34
C LYS A 609 -2.63 -18.94 13.16
N PRO A 610 -3.63 -19.82 13.08
CA PRO A 610 -4.84 -19.72 13.89
C PRO A 610 -4.54 -19.95 15.38
N VAL A 611 -5.04 -19.05 16.23
CA VAL A 611 -4.88 -19.06 17.68
C VAL A 611 -6.19 -18.70 18.38
N LYS A 612 -6.38 -19.21 19.61
CA LYS A 612 -7.60 -18.94 20.39
C LYS A 612 -7.68 -17.48 20.84
N LYS A 613 -6.56 -16.91 21.28
CA LYS A 613 -6.47 -15.52 21.77
C LYS A 613 -5.06 -15.00 21.52
N ILE A 614 -4.96 -13.70 21.25
CA ILE A 614 -3.70 -12.96 21.18
C ILE A 614 -3.68 -12.04 22.41
N ASN A 615 -2.57 -12.07 23.16
CA ASN A 615 -2.34 -11.22 24.32
C ASN A 615 -1.79 -9.84 23.87
N SER A 616 -1.76 -8.86 24.78
CA SER A 616 -1.29 -7.50 24.46
C SER A 616 0.20 -7.40 24.12
N ASP A 617 1.00 -8.42 24.46
CA ASP A 617 2.39 -8.56 24.03
C ASP A 617 2.55 -9.29 22.67
N LEU A 618 1.43 -9.51 21.96
CA LEU A 618 1.34 -10.22 20.69
C LEU A 618 1.84 -11.66 20.76
N THR A 619 1.59 -12.32 21.88
CA THR A 619 1.81 -13.76 22.07
C THR A 619 0.49 -14.52 22.15
N SER A 620 0.56 -15.85 21.97
CA SER A 620 -0.57 -16.75 22.18
C SER A 620 -0.13 -17.95 23.03
N SER A 621 0.02 -17.75 24.33
CA SER A 621 0.37 -18.80 25.29
C SER A 621 -0.82 -19.23 26.15
N LYS A 622 -0.74 -20.44 26.73
CA LYS A 622 -1.72 -20.94 27.72
C LYS A 622 -1.80 -20.03 28.95
N PHE A 623 -0.69 -19.38 29.30
CA PHE A 623 -0.58 -18.44 30.40
C PHE A 623 -0.27 -17.05 29.86
N ASP A 624 -1.07 -16.06 30.25
CA ASP A 624 -0.87 -14.67 29.88
C ASP A 624 0.21 -14.04 30.78
N LEU A 625 1.45 -13.99 30.28
CA LEU A 625 2.59 -13.43 31.02
C LEU A 625 2.51 -11.92 31.17
N THR A 626 1.61 -11.24 30.45
CA THR A 626 1.42 -9.79 30.60
C THR A 626 0.81 -9.44 31.95
N LYS A 627 0.07 -10.39 32.55
CA LYS A 627 -0.56 -10.30 33.87
C LYS A 627 0.35 -10.77 35.02
N ARG A 628 1.64 -11.01 34.75
CA ARG A 628 2.57 -11.45 35.79
C ARG A 628 2.77 -10.37 36.86
N GLU A 629 2.73 -10.78 38.11
CA GLU A 629 3.02 -9.92 39.25
C GLU A 629 4.49 -10.05 39.67
N LYS A 630 5.00 -9.03 40.39
CA LYS A 630 6.32 -9.12 40.99
C LYS A 630 6.25 -10.07 42.18
N LEU A 631 7.21 -10.99 42.27
CA LEU A 631 7.35 -11.86 43.44
C LEU A 631 7.77 -11.02 44.64
N GLU A 632 6.97 -11.02 45.71
CA GLU A 632 7.30 -10.32 46.95
C GLU A 632 8.64 -10.79 47.53
N GLN A 633 9.02 -12.06 47.30
CA GLN A 633 10.31 -12.60 47.70
C GLN A 633 11.50 -11.88 47.06
N ASN A 634 11.32 -11.28 45.87
CA ASN A 634 12.39 -10.55 45.18
C ASN A 634 12.56 -9.11 45.69
N LYS A 635 11.68 -8.65 46.58
CA LYS A 635 11.73 -7.30 47.15
C LYS A 635 13.04 -7.15 47.93
N ARG A 636 13.84 -6.14 47.57
CA ARG A 636 15.19 -5.86 48.11
C ARG A 636 16.30 -6.84 47.69
N ILE A 637 16.00 -7.86 46.90
CA ILE A 637 16.99 -8.79 46.35
C ILE A 637 17.34 -8.41 44.89
N SER A 638 16.32 -8.12 44.09
CA SER A 638 16.48 -7.70 42.69
C SER A 638 16.11 -6.23 42.54
N TYR A 639 17.07 -5.43 42.10
CA TYR A 639 16.91 -4.01 41.82
C TYR A 639 17.74 -3.64 40.58
N VAL A 640 17.35 -2.56 39.91
CA VAL A 640 18.16 -2.01 38.82
C VAL A 640 19.41 -1.39 39.44
N GLY A 641 20.58 -1.79 38.96
CA GLY A 641 21.86 -1.22 39.39
C GLY A 641 22.04 0.24 38.97
N VAL A 642 23.26 0.76 39.11
CA VAL A 642 23.58 2.14 38.74
C VAL A 642 23.41 2.35 37.23
N ILE A 643 22.60 3.33 36.84
CA ILE A 643 22.46 3.78 35.45
C ILE A 643 23.26 5.07 35.27
N TYR A 644 24.25 5.04 34.36
CA TYR A 644 25.06 6.20 34.03
C TYR A 644 24.36 7.08 33.00
N ASN A 645 23.96 8.29 33.40
CA ASN A 645 23.38 9.30 32.50
C ASN A 645 24.43 10.37 32.17
N GLY A 646 25.40 10.01 31.32
CA GLY A 646 26.51 10.86 30.87
C GLY A 646 27.85 10.11 30.74
N PRO A 647 28.95 10.81 30.38
CA PRO A 647 30.27 10.20 30.21
C PRO A 647 30.98 10.02 31.56
N PHE A 648 30.45 9.14 32.40
CA PHE A 648 30.98 8.86 33.76
C PHE A 648 32.24 7.98 33.77
N PHE A 649 32.60 7.40 32.63
CA PHE A 649 33.75 6.51 32.54
C PHE A 649 35.05 7.32 32.45
N VAL A 650 36.05 6.86 33.20
CA VAL A 650 37.43 7.36 33.20
C VAL A 650 38.29 6.31 32.49
N ALA A 651 39.20 6.78 31.63
CA ALA A 651 40.16 5.91 30.94
C ALA A 651 41.03 5.15 31.96
N PRO A 652 41.33 3.84 31.76
CA PRO A 652 42.06 3.03 32.74
C PRO A 652 43.44 3.57 33.11
N GLU A 653 44.16 4.14 32.14
CA GLU A 653 45.48 4.72 32.34
C GLU A 653 45.38 5.94 33.28
N LEU A 654 44.44 6.85 32.99
CA LEU A 654 44.18 8.04 33.80
C LEU A 654 43.71 7.67 35.21
N ALA A 655 42.86 6.64 35.32
CA ALA A 655 42.40 6.14 36.61
C ALA A 655 43.56 5.62 37.47
N ARG A 656 44.49 4.86 36.88
CA ARG A 656 45.68 4.36 37.59
C ARG A 656 46.63 5.50 37.98
N ASP A 657 46.81 6.51 37.12
CA ASP A 657 47.62 7.69 37.45
C ASP A 657 47.08 8.41 38.69
N TRP A 658 45.75 8.60 38.77
CA TRP A 658 45.13 9.23 39.94
C TRP A 658 45.24 8.40 41.22
N LEU A 659 45.28 7.07 41.13
CA LEU A 659 45.48 6.19 42.29
C LEU A 659 46.91 6.26 42.84
N LEU A 660 47.88 6.64 42.01
CA LEU A 660 49.29 6.77 42.39
C LEU A 660 49.65 8.17 42.92
N GLN A 661 48.72 9.13 42.85
CA GLN A 661 48.94 10.48 43.34
C GLN A 661 49.04 10.55 44.87
N PRO A 662 49.75 11.56 45.41
CA PRO A 662 49.79 11.80 46.84
C PRO A 662 48.38 12.11 47.39
N ARG A 663 48.25 12.05 48.72
CA ARG A 663 47.00 12.37 49.41
C ARG A 663 46.51 13.78 49.06
N ASN A 664 45.20 13.93 48.94
CA ASN A 664 44.54 15.21 48.76
C ASN A 664 44.75 16.12 49.98
N VAL A 665 44.33 17.37 49.86
CA VAL A 665 44.55 18.44 50.85
C VAL A 665 43.99 18.10 52.25
N ASP A 666 42.93 17.31 52.31
CA ASP A 666 42.29 16.83 53.54
C ASP A 666 42.87 15.51 54.07
N GLY A 667 43.90 14.98 53.41
CA GLY A 667 44.54 13.71 53.75
C GLY A 667 43.85 12.46 53.17
N SER A 668 42.77 12.63 52.40
CA SER A 668 42.05 11.55 51.70
C SER A 668 42.81 11.04 50.47
N GLN A 669 42.45 9.86 49.98
CA GLN A 669 43.01 9.29 48.75
C GLN A 669 41.97 9.24 47.63
N ASN A 670 42.39 9.44 46.38
CA ASN A 670 41.51 9.33 45.21
C ASN A 670 40.85 7.94 45.09
N SER A 671 41.45 6.89 45.67
CA SER A 671 40.88 5.54 45.76
C SER A 671 39.54 5.48 46.52
N GLU A 672 39.20 6.50 47.30
CA GLU A 672 37.94 6.58 48.03
C GLU A 672 36.74 6.91 47.13
N VAL A 673 36.98 7.62 46.03
CA VAL A 673 35.97 8.10 45.07
C VAL A 673 36.11 7.47 43.69
N LEU A 674 37.24 6.85 43.37
CA LEU A 674 37.45 6.17 42.10
C LEU A 674 37.17 4.67 42.24
N ARG A 675 36.21 4.15 41.47
CA ARG A 675 35.72 2.76 41.59
C ARG A 675 35.78 2.02 40.26
N PRO A 676 36.16 0.73 40.24
CA PRO A 676 35.93 -0.11 39.08
C PRO A 676 34.42 -0.28 38.87
N SER A 677 33.97 -0.22 37.63
CA SER A 677 32.57 -0.41 37.24
C SER A 677 32.40 -1.75 36.54
N MET A 678 31.28 -2.42 36.83
CA MET A 678 30.91 -3.68 36.21
C MET A 678 29.40 -3.72 35.93
N ASN A 679 29.02 -4.24 34.76
CA ASN A 679 27.63 -4.44 34.37
C ASN A 679 27.37 -5.92 33.99
N GLY A 680 26.15 -6.22 33.53
CA GLY A 680 25.74 -7.58 33.16
C GLY A 680 26.58 -8.20 32.02
N ASP A 681 27.04 -7.39 31.07
CA ASP A 681 27.82 -7.86 29.92
C ASP A 681 29.23 -8.31 30.33
N ASP A 682 29.79 -7.70 31.38
CA ASP A 682 31.13 -8.04 31.90
C ASP A 682 31.22 -9.45 32.50
N PHE A 683 30.07 -10.04 32.85
CA PHE A 683 30.00 -11.43 33.31
C PHE A 683 30.12 -12.45 32.17
N ASN A 684 29.91 -12.03 30.91
CA ASN A 684 29.93 -12.90 29.73
C ASN A 684 31.33 -13.05 29.09
N GLY A 685 32.41 -12.68 29.81
CA GLY A 685 33.78 -13.07 29.47
C GLY A 685 34.67 -11.98 28.88
N ASN A 686 34.14 -10.80 28.59
CA ASN A 686 34.95 -9.63 28.25
C ASN A 686 34.83 -8.63 29.41
N ARG A 687 35.92 -8.44 30.18
CA ARG A 687 35.97 -7.49 31.29
C ARG A 687 36.71 -6.24 30.85
N PRO A 688 36.06 -5.29 30.15
CA PRO A 688 36.66 -3.99 29.91
C PRO A 688 37.04 -3.37 31.25
N ASP A 689 38.30 -2.98 31.38
CA ASP A 689 38.78 -2.25 32.56
C ASP A 689 38.09 -0.88 32.56
N ARG A 690 37.05 -0.70 33.37
CA ARG A 690 36.24 0.52 33.40
C ARG A 690 36.26 1.10 34.79
N TRP A 691 36.53 2.40 34.87
CA TRP A 691 36.57 3.14 36.12
C TRP A 691 35.54 4.26 36.09
N VAL A 692 34.92 4.54 37.24
CA VAL A 692 33.93 5.59 37.41
C VAL A 692 34.24 6.38 38.69
N ILE A 693 33.80 7.63 38.71
CA ILE A 693 33.92 8.51 39.87
C ILE A 693 32.59 8.46 40.63
N ASP A 694 32.65 8.04 41.89
CA ASP A 694 31.54 7.96 42.82
C ASP A 694 31.85 8.72 44.12
N PHE A 695 31.33 9.94 44.21
CA PHE A 695 31.41 10.75 45.43
C PHE A 695 30.45 10.27 46.53
N GLY A 696 29.58 9.29 46.26
CA GLY A 696 28.59 8.78 47.18
C GLY A 696 27.45 9.77 47.45
N PRO A 697 26.33 9.29 48.02
CA PRO A 697 25.12 10.11 48.18
C PRO A 697 25.17 11.12 49.35
N LYS A 698 26.23 11.10 50.17
CA LYS A 698 26.34 11.89 51.41
C LYS A 698 27.40 12.99 51.37
N ARG A 699 28.21 13.07 50.32
CA ARG A 699 29.22 14.13 50.18
C ARG A 699 28.60 15.33 49.48
N ASP A 700 28.81 16.52 50.03
CA ASP A 700 28.47 17.78 49.39
C ASP A 700 29.54 18.19 48.36
N GLU A 701 29.24 19.22 47.57
CA GLU A 701 30.15 19.71 46.51
C GLU A 701 31.49 20.20 47.09
N GLN A 702 31.47 20.84 48.26
CA GLN A 702 32.68 21.34 48.92
C GLN A 702 33.61 20.19 49.35
N SER A 703 33.05 19.11 49.90
CA SER A 703 33.81 17.92 50.28
C SER A 703 34.27 17.13 49.04
N ALA A 704 33.48 17.11 47.97
CA ALA A 704 33.86 16.46 46.71
C ALA A 704 35.02 17.21 46.01
N ALA A 705 35.05 18.54 46.10
CA ALA A 705 36.09 19.39 45.51
C ALA A 705 37.50 19.15 46.11
N LEU A 706 37.58 18.52 47.29
CA LEU A 706 38.85 18.13 47.90
C LEU A 706 39.57 17.04 47.10
N PHE A 707 38.84 16.22 46.32
CA PHE A 707 39.40 15.25 45.38
C PHE A 707 39.71 15.94 44.04
N GLN A 708 40.78 16.73 44.01
CA GLN A 708 41.04 17.74 42.97
C GLN A 708 40.93 17.20 41.53
N GLU A 709 41.59 16.09 41.23
CA GLU A 709 41.62 15.50 39.89
C GLU A 709 40.27 14.85 39.50
N PRO A 710 39.69 13.93 40.31
CA PRO A 710 38.34 13.40 40.04
C PRO A 710 37.25 14.48 39.95
N PHE A 711 37.30 15.50 40.80
CA PHE A 711 36.32 16.58 40.79
C PHE A 711 36.46 17.45 39.54
N SER A 712 37.68 17.85 39.20
CA SER A 712 37.95 18.63 37.97
C SER A 712 37.51 17.88 36.71
N TYR A 713 37.75 16.57 36.64
CA TYR A 713 37.27 15.75 35.53
C TYR A 713 35.74 15.71 35.46
N SER A 714 35.09 15.56 36.61
CA SER A 714 33.63 15.56 36.72
C SER A 714 33.03 16.89 36.28
N GLU A 715 33.63 18.03 36.64
CA GLU A 715 33.18 19.33 36.16
C GLU A 715 33.35 19.49 34.64
N ARG A 716 34.53 19.15 34.12
CA ARG A 716 34.85 19.33 32.69
C ARG A 716 34.08 18.41 31.77
N ASN A 717 33.83 17.16 32.17
CA ASN A 717 33.26 16.14 31.27
C ASN A 717 31.81 15.79 31.60
N ILE A 718 31.44 15.76 32.89
CA ILE A 718 30.11 15.28 33.32
C ILE A 718 29.16 16.47 33.54
N LYS A 719 29.56 17.47 34.34
CA LYS A 719 28.77 18.68 34.62
C LYS A 719 28.57 19.49 33.34
N SER A 720 29.61 19.70 32.55
CA SER A 720 29.51 20.39 31.24
C SER A 720 28.61 19.64 30.23
N TYR A 721 28.64 18.30 30.22
CA TYR A 721 27.78 17.49 29.38
C TYR A 721 26.32 17.61 29.82
N ARG A 722 26.07 17.56 31.14
CA ARG A 722 24.73 17.72 31.70
C ARG A 722 24.18 19.13 31.54
N GLN A 723 24.99 20.16 31.71
CA GLN A 723 24.60 21.55 31.45
C GLN A 723 24.25 21.76 29.97
N ARG A 724 25.03 21.19 29.03
CA ARG A 724 24.66 21.20 27.61
C ARG A 724 23.37 20.45 27.30
N LEU A 725 23.09 19.38 28.04
CA LEU A 725 21.80 18.69 27.95
C LEU A 725 20.68 19.57 28.51
N ASP A 726 20.84 20.16 29.70
CA ASP A 726 19.84 21.02 30.36
C ASP A 726 19.57 22.31 29.58
N ASP A 727 20.58 22.93 28.97
CA ASP A 727 20.43 24.11 28.09
C ASP A 727 19.70 23.76 26.78
N ASN A 728 19.83 22.50 26.31
CA ASN A 728 19.03 21.95 25.20
C ASN A 728 17.70 21.32 25.67
N SER A 729 17.49 21.15 26.98
CA SER A 729 16.34 20.46 27.56
C SER A 729 15.87 21.16 28.83
N ASN A 730 15.36 22.38 28.71
CA ASN A 730 14.65 23.03 29.81
C ASN A 730 13.27 22.36 30.00
N PHE A 731 13.20 21.22 30.71
CA PHE A 731 12.58 21.14 32.05
C PHE A 731 12.30 19.70 32.57
N ARG A 732 12.93 19.42 33.72
CA ARG A 732 12.58 18.61 34.90
C ARG A 732 11.54 17.47 34.78
N ARG A 733 12.01 16.23 35.02
CA ARG A 733 11.21 15.17 35.68
C ARG A 733 11.04 15.52 37.16
N PRO A 734 9.85 15.31 37.78
CA PRO A 734 9.74 15.38 39.23
C PRO A 734 10.56 14.25 39.87
N HIS A 735 11.39 14.63 40.84
CA HIS A 735 12.19 13.71 41.64
C HIS A 735 11.29 12.74 42.42
N GLY A 736 11.63 11.45 42.34
CA GLY A 736 11.26 10.40 43.28
C GLY A 736 12.51 9.61 43.63
#